data_AF-A0A3N8H5K1-F1
#
_entry.id   AF-A0A3N8H5K1-F1
#
_cell.length_a   1.000
_cell.length_b   1.000
_cell.length_c   1.000
_cell.angle_alpha   90.00
_cell.angle_beta   90.00
_cell.angle_gamma   90.00
#
_symmetry.space_group_name_H-M   'P 1'
#
loop_
_entity.id
_entity.type
_entity.pdbx_description
1 polymer ?
#
loop_
_entity_poly.entity_id
_entity_poly.type
_entity_poly.pdbx_seq_one_letter_code
_entity_poly.pdbx_strand_id
1 'polypeptide(L)'
;MANNRQQQCTTAAPSNRRILLHAPLVLLLVASSPCFSAEGDAKPGGAGAIAGSAPDALPRGLHPTVTSIEIAQDAGTLPPHATTPIARASDASLQIAQAPNPTMPTTVVVDPVVSQPGDPGPGAASPMLLAQAFDTAPPTPSASRASTSNVPLQLAQASGTAQPNAPAPSAPASGAPPTPPTQTAQASGTPMPNSPAPVTASPGPQPPSSQTPSSQTPGAQLPGEAIQRSQGPDVEAPNAQAPNLRTADVETVRNDVFGLAASGGAVKALDEAKARPDAFSAVDIAQLEELSIRQQVRGGRDKSRSMTSSDRFDGIDNALRAADDLDKRMPATPEYTPVRTALAGDRVVALAARGDMKPAVATFETIPSNAEISIDALAAVGDAYLYLSEPGKANAVYARALKQATASPTDRATRGFQYGSRTRPIELQEGLFWSYVDQGRAPEAKQVLDEMGKSLPPAKEVTSVGPGEGDYLRYYRLRAQYLIFTGHVNEGIAALEQLEQQVPFNAEVRAAHADAVSGQAHPRQAISMYRASLTDHPDSVEMLAGLGRASLTADDYATAKTVDQTLGNTFPDSGAVRGFKRDYNAYRSPVFTTDLSFEHGNSALADNSFTSDSYVYSPPFGDNWRVFSHTFYGFAQTDGGHVSRTRTGVGGDYRRGPLTVLGEVTRSIGADGRTGGRGTIAYALNDYWTVSAGLDTNDNSLPWKAYAAHIWGRSANAEVVYRQNDRREVRLSYGVSRYSDSNLHQEITATATQRVYTSAKQLVNVSLNLGTDSNTRKDAPYFSPGRDYAAAATVMHQLTLWKKGDMSLQQRVSASGGVYNERGFGTSPLWSARLEHAWTFKHDITLSYGVEVSSHAYDGQRERSETGFLSLNLPF
;
A
#
# COMPACT_ATOMS: atom_id res chain seq x y z
N MET A 1 -53.02 -54.13 -14.82
CA MET A 1 -52.68 -55.47 -14.29
C MET A 1 -51.93 -55.31 -12.97
N ALA A 2 -51.76 -56.39 -12.20
CA ALA A 2 -51.30 -56.46 -10.80
C ALA A 2 -50.25 -55.40 -10.36
N ASN A 3 -50.45 -54.67 -9.26
CA ASN A 3 -50.28 -55.10 -7.84
C ASN A 3 -48.86 -55.55 -7.49
N ASN A 4 -48.18 -54.79 -6.62
CA ASN A 4 -47.89 -55.31 -5.28
C ASN A 4 -47.71 -54.22 -4.21
N ARG A 5 -48.13 -54.54 -2.98
CA ARG A 5 -48.06 -53.70 -1.76
C ARG A 5 -46.98 -54.24 -0.82
N GLN A 6 -46.40 -53.36 -0.01
CA GLN A 6 -46.21 -53.52 1.45
C GLN A 6 -45.78 -52.14 2.00
N GLN A 7 -46.67 -51.36 2.63
CA GLN A 7 -47.10 -51.41 4.04
C GLN A 7 -45.96 -51.22 5.07
N GLN A 8 -46.03 -50.11 5.79
CA GLN A 8 -45.91 -50.09 7.27
C GLN A 8 -46.64 -48.87 7.85
N CYS A 9 -47.03 -48.96 9.13
CA CYS A 9 -48.06 -48.11 9.75
C CYS A 9 -47.51 -46.93 10.57
N THR A 10 -48.45 -46.05 10.94
CA THR A 10 -48.38 -45.04 12.02
C THR A 10 -47.78 -45.60 13.33
N THR A 11 -47.28 -44.80 14.28
CA THR A 11 -48.04 -43.77 15.05
C THR A 11 -47.12 -42.91 15.96
N ALA A 12 -47.67 -41.79 16.46
CA ALA A 12 -47.26 -41.01 17.64
C ALA A 12 -46.19 -39.91 17.48
N ALA A 13 -46.60 -38.67 17.79
CA ALA A 13 -45.72 -37.57 18.22
C ALA A 13 -45.53 -37.63 19.75
N PRO A 14 -44.49 -36.96 20.31
CA PRO A 14 -44.77 -35.62 20.83
C PRO A 14 -43.63 -34.59 20.62
N SER A 15 -43.92 -33.37 21.08
CA SER A 15 -43.15 -32.13 20.95
C SER A 15 -41.75 -32.10 21.58
N ASN A 16 -40.77 -31.46 20.91
CA ASN A 16 -40.09 -30.28 21.49
C ASN A 16 -39.18 -29.49 20.51
N ARG A 17 -38.90 -28.24 20.89
CA ARG A 17 -38.13 -27.21 20.17
C ARG A 17 -36.74 -27.66 19.66
N ARG A 18 -36.43 -27.39 18.37
CA ARG A 18 -35.19 -26.75 17.84
C ARG A 18 -35.18 -26.74 16.29
N ILE A 19 -35.07 -25.57 15.69
CA ILE A 19 -34.79 -25.33 14.25
C ILE A 19 -33.66 -24.28 14.25
N LEU A 20 -32.40 -24.73 14.13
CA LEU A 20 -31.59 -24.73 12.89
C LEU A 20 -31.13 -23.33 12.45
N LEU A 21 -29.98 -22.91 12.98
CA LEU A 21 -29.03 -22.13 12.17
C LEU A 21 -28.49 -23.06 11.08
N HIS A 22 -28.61 -22.71 9.79
CA HIS A 22 -27.65 -23.05 8.72
C HIS A 22 -28.07 -22.43 7.35
N ALA A 23 -27.68 -21.18 7.14
CA ALA A 23 -27.43 -20.52 5.84
C ALA A 23 -26.66 -19.22 6.16
N PRO A 24 -25.76 -18.70 5.29
CA PRO A 24 -25.57 -19.00 3.87
C PRO A 24 -24.20 -19.63 3.52
N LEU A 25 -24.18 -20.59 2.59
CA LEU A 25 -22.94 -21.15 2.01
C LEU A 25 -23.14 -21.58 0.54
N VAL A 26 -23.84 -20.74 -0.24
CA VAL A 26 -24.29 -21.07 -1.62
C VAL A 26 -23.79 -20.07 -2.68
N LEU A 27 -22.95 -19.10 -2.30
CA LEU A 27 -22.39 -18.08 -3.22
C LEU A 27 -20.85 -18.13 -3.36
N LEU A 28 -20.23 -19.26 -3.01
CA LEU A 28 -18.77 -19.45 -3.00
C LEU A 28 -18.25 -20.40 -4.11
N LEU A 29 -19.06 -20.66 -5.15
CA LEU A 29 -18.77 -21.69 -6.18
C LEU A 29 -18.73 -21.19 -7.63
N VAL A 30 -18.53 -19.89 -7.86
CA VAL A 30 -18.32 -19.31 -9.20
C VAL A 30 -17.01 -18.49 -9.24
N ALA A 31 -15.90 -19.10 -8.81
CA ALA A 31 -14.56 -18.48 -8.87
C ALA A 31 -13.40 -19.50 -8.79
N SER A 32 -13.45 -20.61 -9.54
CA SER A 32 -12.29 -21.51 -9.64
C SER A 32 -12.17 -22.29 -10.96
N SER A 33 -10.97 -22.19 -11.56
CA SER A 33 -10.38 -23.02 -12.62
C SER A 33 -10.55 -22.57 -14.09
N PRO A 34 -9.44 -22.21 -14.77
CA PRO A 34 -9.28 -22.36 -16.21
C PRO A 34 -8.62 -23.71 -16.57
N CYS A 35 -8.67 -24.06 -17.87
CA CYS A 35 -7.97 -25.15 -18.56
C CYS A 35 -8.46 -26.60 -18.34
N PHE A 36 -9.10 -27.15 -19.37
CA PHE A 36 -8.70 -28.44 -19.96
C PHE A 36 -8.73 -28.32 -21.49
N SER A 37 -7.74 -28.91 -22.17
CA SER A 37 -7.58 -28.87 -23.64
C SER A 37 -8.51 -29.85 -24.36
N ALA A 38 -8.68 -29.60 -25.66
CA ALA A 38 -9.43 -30.44 -26.59
C ALA A 38 -8.73 -31.77 -26.93
N GLU A 39 -9.52 -32.75 -27.37
CA GLU A 39 -9.14 -33.81 -28.31
C GLU A 39 -10.41 -34.20 -29.12
N GLY A 40 -10.22 -34.72 -30.34
CA GLY A 40 -11.19 -34.82 -31.44
C GLY A 40 -12.48 -35.65 -31.23
N ASP A 41 -13.34 -35.85 -32.22
CA ASP A 41 -13.24 -35.71 -33.68
C ASP A 41 -14.66 -35.92 -34.27
N ALA A 42 -14.82 -35.72 -35.59
CA ALA A 42 -15.93 -36.19 -36.46
C ALA A 42 -16.98 -35.17 -37.01
N LYS A 43 -16.78 -34.91 -38.32
CA LYS A 43 -17.61 -34.28 -39.39
C LYS A 43 -18.88 -35.08 -39.79
N PRO A 44 -19.66 -34.70 -40.83
CA PRO A 44 -19.94 -33.38 -41.46
C PRO A 44 -21.43 -33.11 -41.83
N GLY A 45 -21.73 -31.88 -42.28
CA GLY A 45 -22.84 -31.57 -43.22
C GLY A 45 -23.41 -30.15 -43.03
N GLY A 46 -23.68 -29.34 -44.05
CA GLY A 46 -23.41 -29.46 -45.49
C GLY A 46 -24.10 -28.33 -46.29
N ALA A 47 -23.42 -27.77 -47.29
CA ALA A 47 -23.87 -26.74 -48.25
C ALA A 47 -24.26 -25.33 -47.68
N GLY A 48 -24.02 -24.22 -48.39
CA GLY A 48 -23.49 -24.09 -49.75
C GLY A 48 -22.96 -22.70 -50.12
N ALA A 49 -22.37 -22.64 -51.32
CA ALA A 49 -21.67 -21.54 -51.97
C ALA A 49 -22.43 -20.19 -52.06
N ILE A 50 -21.70 -19.09 -52.24
CA ILE A 50 -21.58 -18.32 -53.51
C ILE A 50 -20.14 -17.76 -53.63
N ALA A 51 -19.62 -17.59 -54.86
CA ALA A 51 -18.25 -17.15 -55.17
C ALA A 51 -18.09 -15.62 -55.38
N GLY A 52 -16.85 -15.09 -55.41
CA GLY A 52 -16.60 -13.70 -55.81
C GLY A 52 -15.18 -13.14 -55.64
N SER A 53 -14.26 -13.50 -56.55
CA SER A 53 -13.11 -12.71 -57.05
C SER A 53 -12.29 -11.75 -56.14
N ALA A 54 -10.99 -12.02 -56.05
CA ALA A 54 -9.92 -11.01 -56.10
C ALA A 54 -9.37 -10.95 -57.57
N PRO A 55 -8.58 -9.95 -58.03
CA PRO A 55 -7.22 -9.71 -57.50
C PRO A 55 -6.67 -8.25 -57.54
N ASP A 56 -5.41 -8.14 -57.09
CA ASP A 56 -4.31 -7.27 -57.57
C ASP A 56 -3.95 -5.88 -57.00
N ALA A 57 -2.66 -5.84 -56.60
CA ALA A 57 -1.62 -4.83 -56.85
C ALA A 57 -1.36 -3.63 -55.92
N LEU A 58 -0.09 -3.57 -55.48
CA LEU A 58 0.63 -2.47 -54.80
C LEU A 58 0.95 -1.29 -55.75
N PRO A 59 1.29 -0.09 -55.23
CA PRO A 59 2.71 0.21 -55.00
C PRO A 59 3.04 0.94 -53.67
N ARG A 60 4.34 0.99 -53.34
CA ARG A 60 4.94 1.62 -52.15
C ARG A 60 5.11 3.14 -52.31
N GLY A 61 5.15 3.84 -51.16
CA GLY A 61 6.13 4.92 -50.95
C GLY A 61 5.63 6.18 -50.22
N LEU A 62 6.09 6.40 -48.98
CA LEU A 62 6.78 7.62 -48.50
C LEU A 62 7.01 7.58 -46.97
N HIS A 63 8.15 8.13 -46.53
CA HIS A 63 8.56 8.21 -45.13
C HIS A 63 7.96 9.43 -44.41
N PRO A 64 7.79 9.40 -43.08
CA PRO A 64 7.89 10.57 -42.23
C PRO A 64 9.32 10.76 -41.69
N THR A 65 9.87 11.96 -41.87
CA THR A 65 11.23 12.34 -41.49
C THR A 65 11.38 12.53 -39.98
N VAL A 66 12.31 11.80 -39.35
CA VAL A 66 12.79 12.11 -37.99
C VAL A 66 13.88 13.16 -38.11
N THR A 67 13.76 14.27 -37.36
CA THR A 67 14.79 15.31 -37.32
C THR A 67 15.69 15.08 -36.11
N SER A 68 16.94 14.73 -36.36
CA SER A 68 17.96 14.57 -35.32
C SER A 68 18.43 15.93 -34.81
N ILE A 69 18.60 16.07 -33.49
CA ILE A 69 19.34 17.17 -32.88
C ILE A 69 20.67 16.60 -32.40
N GLU A 70 21.78 17.05 -33.00
CA GLU A 70 23.11 16.83 -32.43
C GLU A 70 23.29 17.75 -31.22
N ILE A 71 23.71 17.17 -30.09
CA ILE A 71 24.25 17.92 -28.95
C ILE A 71 25.72 17.56 -28.84
N ALA A 72 26.57 18.58 -28.82
CA ALA A 72 28.02 18.42 -28.80
C ALA A 72 28.51 17.70 -27.54
N GLN A 73 29.52 16.85 -27.70
CA GLN A 73 30.27 16.29 -26.59
C GLN A 73 31.17 17.36 -26.02
N ASP A 74 31.02 17.65 -24.73
CA ASP A 74 32.02 18.38 -23.95
C ASP A 74 32.41 17.55 -22.73
N ALA A 75 33.70 17.49 -22.42
CA ALA A 75 34.26 16.55 -21.46
C ALA A 75 34.64 17.24 -20.15
N GLY A 76 34.04 16.84 -19.03
CA GLY A 76 34.42 17.39 -17.72
C GLY A 76 33.71 16.76 -16.52
N THR A 77 34.51 16.17 -15.63
CA THR A 77 34.20 15.79 -14.23
C THR A 77 33.07 14.79 -13.97
N LEU A 78 33.44 13.58 -13.53
CA LEU A 78 32.52 12.64 -12.89
C LEU A 78 32.12 13.13 -11.49
N PRO A 79 30.83 13.06 -11.09
CA PRO A 79 30.43 13.06 -9.69
C PRO A 79 30.75 11.69 -9.04
N PRO A 80 30.87 11.61 -7.69
CA PRO A 80 31.22 10.37 -7.01
C PRO A 80 30.13 9.30 -7.15
N HIS A 81 30.53 8.09 -7.51
CA HIS A 81 29.62 6.95 -7.66
C HIS A 81 29.05 6.50 -6.31
N ALA A 82 27.79 6.84 -6.05
CA ALA A 82 26.92 6.03 -5.20
C ALA A 82 26.08 5.14 -6.12
N THR A 83 26.36 3.83 -6.13
CA THR A 83 25.43 2.86 -6.73
C THR A 83 24.21 2.76 -5.82
N THR A 84 23.15 3.50 -6.14
CA THR A 84 21.84 3.33 -5.48
C THR A 84 21.34 1.93 -5.79
N PRO A 85 21.24 1.00 -4.82
CA PRO A 85 20.61 -0.27 -5.09
C PRO A 85 19.12 -0.01 -5.36
N ILE A 86 18.57 -0.58 -6.43
CA ILE A 86 17.11 -0.56 -6.64
C ILE A 86 16.46 -1.17 -5.40
N ALA A 87 15.81 -0.33 -4.59
CA ALA A 87 15.32 -0.75 -3.29
C ALA A 87 14.27 -1.85 -3.47
N ARG A 88 14.54 -3.04 -2.89
CA ARG A 88 13.58 -4.14 -2.80
C ARG A 88 12.64 -3.89 -1.61
N ALA A 89 11.95 -2.77 -1.63
CA ALA A 89 10.81 -2.54 -0.75
C ALA A 89 9.73 -3.59 -1.05
N SER A 90 9.29 -4.33 -0.03
CA SER A 90 8.05 -5.09 -0.14
C SER A 90 6.84 -4.14 -0.14
N ASP A 91 5.70 -4.64 -0.57
CA ASP A 91 4.47 -3.85 -0.74
C ASP A 91 3.80 -3.60 0.61
N ALA A 92 4.46 -2.80 1.44
CA ALA A 92 3.93 -2.38 2.73
C ALA A 92 2.88 -1.26 2.55
N SER A 93 1.86 -1.55 1.73
CA SER A 93 0.72 -0.69 1.47
C SER A 93 0.01 -0.37 2.79
N LEU A 94 0.07 0.90 3.20
CA LEU A 94 -0.76 1.46 4.26
C LEU A 94 -2.21 1.56 3.73
N GLN A 95 -2.93 0.44 3.82
CA GLN A 95 -4.33 0.35 3.39
C GLN A 95 -5.21 1.25 4.26
N ILE A 96 -5.48 2.46 3.78
CA ILE A 96 -6.56 3.31 4.27
C ILE A 96 -7.87 2.67 3.83
N ALA A 97 -8.35 1.70 4.61
CA ALA A 97 -9.69 1.19 4.46
C ALA A 97 -10.67 2.32 4.83
N GLN A 98 -11.19 3.02 3.81
CA GLN A 98 -12.48 3.67 3.94
C GLN A 98 -13.49 2.58 4.25
N ALA A 99 -13.90 2.48 5.52
CA ALA A 99 -15.08 1.72 5.84
C ALA A 99 -16.27 2.42 5.16
N PRO A 100 -17.22 1.69 4.55
CA PRO A 100 -18.55 2.26 4.39
C PRO A 100 -19.00 2.67 5.79
N ASN A 101 -19.43 3.93 5.96
CA ASN A 101 -19.96 4.38 7.23
C ASN A 101 -21.04 3.39 7.67
N PRO A 102 -21.13 3.02 8.96
CA PRO A 102 -22.42 2.60 9.46
C PRO A 102 -23.37 3.76 9.20
N THR A 103 -24.31 3.56 8.27
CA THR A 103 -25.56 4.32 8.30
C THR A 103 -26.18 4.01 9.66
N MET A 104 -25.96 4.91 10.61
CA MET A 104 -26.88 5.04 11.73
C MET A 104 -28.29 5.14 11.13
N PRO A 105 -29.34 4.57 11.76
CA PRO A 105 -30.67 5.12 11.52
C PRO A 105 -30.56 6.64 11.75
N THR A 106 -30.93 7.43 10.75
CA THR A 106 -30.75 8.89 10.69
C THR A 106 -31.18 9.56 12.02
N THR A 107 -30.24 10.11 12.83
CA THR A 107 -30.53 10.88 14.10
C THR A 107 -29.28 11.58 14.82
N VAL A 108 -29.43 12.49 15.85
CA VAL A 108 -29.07 13.96 15.63
C VAL A 108 -28.76 15.13 16.76
N VAL A 109 -27.61 15.26 17.49
CA VAL A 109 -27.01 16.39 18.42
C VAL A 109 -26.31 17.76 18.07
N VAL A 110 -26.92 18.94 17.77
CA VAL A 110 -26.30 20.31 17.92
C VAL A 110 -27.26 21.48 18.27
N ASP A 111 -26.91 22.24 19.30
CA ASP A 111 -27.59 23.46 19.81
C ASP A 111 -27.04 24.81 19.24
N PRO A 112 -27.81 25.93 19.34
CA PRO A 112 -27.38 27.25 18.85
C PRO A 112 -26.64 28.12 19.88
N VAL A 113 -25.70 28.94 19.39
CA VAL A 113 -25.09 30.07 20.13
C VAL A 113 -26.08 31.22 20.28
N VAL A 114 -26.21 31.79 21.49
CA VAL A 114 -27.10 32.92 21.78
C VAL A 114 -26.32 34.24 21.87
N SER A 115 -26.76 35.24 21.11
CA SER A 115 -26.42 36.66 21.32
C SER A 115 -27.51 37.33 22.16
N GLN A 116 -27.14 38.02 23.25
CA GLN A 116 -28.08 38.81 24.06
C GLN A 116 -28.50 40.11 23.35
N PRO A 117 -29.61 40.73 23.80
CA PRO A 117 -29.44 41.91 24.66
C PRO A 117 -30.45 42.04 25.81
N GLY A 118 -30.06 42.77 26.87
CA GLY A 118 -31.01 43.42 27.80
C GLY A 118 -31.06 42.89 29.24
N ASP A 119 -30.26 43.50 30.13
CA ASP A 119 -30.48 43.52 31.59
C ASP A 119 -31.64 44.50 31.93
N PRO A 120 -32.36 44.40 33.08
CA PRO A 120 -31.75 44.48 34.42
C PRO A 120 -32.33 43.52 35.51
N GLY A 121 -31.51 43.21 36.53
CA GLY A 121 -31.94 42.60 37.81
C GLY A 121 -32.55 43.60 38.82
N PRO A 122 -32.51 43.35 40.15
CA PRO A 122 -32.00 42.18 40.88
C PRO A 122 -32.98 41.58 41.92
N GLY A 123 -32.66 40.39 42.47
CA GLY A 123 -33.39 39.82 43.63
C GLY A 123 -32.75 38.54 44.17
N ALA A 124 -32.52 38.45 45.48
CA ALA A 124 -31.78 37.36 46.12
C ALA A 124 -32.70 36.34 46.82
N ALA A 125 -32.24 35.08 46.91
CA ALA A 125 -32.30 34.19 48.09
C ALA A 125 -32.22 32.70 47.69
N SER A 126 -31.28 31.95 48.28
CA SER A 126 -31.31 30.49 48.33
C SER A 126 -32.18 30.02 49.51
N PRO A 127 -32.72 28.79 49.45
CA PRO A 127 -32.55 27.88 50.59
C PRO A 127 -32.12 26.47 50.19
N MET A 128 -31.97 25.61 51.21
CA MET A 128 -31.16 24.39 51.26
C MET A 128 -32.03 23.14 51.55
N LEU A 129 -31.40 21.95 51.57
CA LEU A 129 -31.90 20.65 52.09
C LEU A 129 -32.87 19.88 51.16
N LEU A 130 -32.85 18.53 51.10
CA LEU A 130 -32.49 17.54 52.13
C LEU A 130 -31.59 16.40 51.60
N ALA A 131 -30.89 15.70 52.50
CA ALA A 131 -30.02 14.54 52.22
C ALA A 131 -30.51 13.27 52.93
N GLN A 132 -30.07 12.09 52.47
CA GLN A 132 -29.87 10.89 53.30
C GLN A 132 -28.82 9.96 52.66
N ALA A 133 -28.13 9.16 53.47
CA ALA A 133 -26.83 8.54 53.17
C ALA A 133 -26.82 7.03 53.42
N PHE A 134 -25.73 6.35 53.05
CA PHE A 134 -25.15 5.27 53.86
C PHE A 134 -23.64 5.09 53.59
N ASP A 135 -22.86 5.03 54.67
CA ASP A 135 -21.42 4.73 54.69
C ASP A 135 -21.12 3.23 54.72
N THR A 136 -19.91 2.83 54.32
CA THR A 136 -19.17 1.73 54.96
C THR A 136 -17.67 1.85 54.71
N ALA A 137 -16.87 1.85 55.77
CA ALA A 137 -15.41 1.82 55.74
C ALA A 137 -14.85 0.46 56.24
N PRO A 138 -13.65 0.03 55.81
CA PRO A 138 -13.10 -1.30 56.12
C PRO A 138 -12.22 -1.33 57.40
N PRO A 139 -12.02 -2.51 58.02
CA PRO A 139 -11.18 -2.66 59.22
C PRO A 139 -9.77 -3.25 58.96
N THR A 140 -8.88 -3.04 59.94
CA THR A 140 -7.55 -3.67 60.16
C THR A 140 -7.36 -3.80 61.70
N PRO A 141 -6.28 -4.38 62.29
CA PRO A 141 -5.19 -5.28 61.80
C PRO A 141 -4.94 -6.53 62.72
N SER A 142 -3.99 -7.43 62.40
CA SER A 142 -3.10 -8.09 63.41
C SER A 142 -1.88 -8.84 62.82
N ALA A 143 -0.82 -8.94 63.64
CA ALA A 143 0.57 -9.41 63.38
C ALA A 143 0.74 -10.93 63.04
N SER A 144 1.92 -11.52 62.73
CA SER A 144 3.33 -11.20 63.11
C SER A 144 4.43 -11.99 62.36
N ARG A 145 5.68 -11.44 62.34
CA ARG A 145 7.03 -12.09 62.17
C ARG A 145 7.38 -12.76 60.81
N ALA A 146 8.64 -12.73 60.30
CA ALA A 146 9.85 -11.96 60.64
C ALA A 146 10.94 -12.07 59.53
N SER A 147 11.91 -11.13 59.51
CA SER A 147 13.27 -11.21 58.90
C SER A 147 13.38 -11.25 57.35
N THR A 148 14.31 -10.55 56.67
CA THR A 148 15.47 -9.73 57.11
C THR A 148 15.94 -8.75 56.00
N SER A 149 16.35 -7.53 56.40
CA SER A 149 17.44 -6.68 55.83
C SER A 149 17.43 -6.22 54.34
N ASN A 150 17.81 -4.98 53.98
CA ASN A 150 17.97 -3.76 54.78
C ASN A 150 17.82 -2.47 53.95
N VAL A 151 17.26 -1.48 54.65
CA VAL A 151 16.79 -0.11 54.33
C VAL A 151 17.96 0.92 54.10
N PRO A 152 17.76 2.24 53.86
CA PRO A 152 18.44 2.98 52.78
C PRO A 152 18.94 4.40 53.21
N LEU A 153 18.58 5.46 52.45
CA LEU A 153 18.33 6.87 52.85
C LEU A 153 19.47 7.95 52.85
N GLN A 154 19.20 9.00 52.05
CA GLN A 154 19.12 10.43 52.43
C GLN A 154 20.19 11.46 52.01
N LEU A 155 19.65 12.66 51.72
CA LEU A 155 20.21 13.96 51.31
C LEU A 155 21.57 14.42 51.87
N ALA A 156 22.22 15.29 51.10
CA ALA A 156 22.91 16.46 51.62
C ALA A 156 22.53 17.73 50.83
N GLN A 157 22.24 18.83 51.54
CA GLN A 157 22.09 20.19 50.99
C GLN A 157 23.35 21.02 51.30
N ALA A 158 23.62 22.04 50.49
CA ALA A 158 24.35 23.23 50.92
C ALA A 158 23.84 24.46 50.15
N SER A 159 23.80 25.62 50.81
CA SER A 159 23.03 26.80 50.40
C SER A 159 23.91 27.98 49.97
N GLY A 160 23.37 28.91 49.15
CA GLY A 160 24.05 30.14 48.74
C GLY A 160 23.10 31.21 48.16
N THR A 161 22.66 32.12 49.02
CA THR A 161 21.69 33.23 48.79
C THR A 161 22.13 34.32 47.81
N ALA A 162 21.19 34.89 47.01
CA ALA A 162 20.73 36.31 47.10
C ALA A 162 19.85 36.80 45.92
N GLN A 163 18.91 37.70 46.22
CA GLN A 163 18.02 38.51 45.36
C GLN A 163 17.87 39.89 46.07
N PRO A 164 17.14 40.93 45.58
CA PRO A 164 16.71 41.34 44.23
C PRO A 164 17.01 42.85 43.95
N ASN A 165 16.50 43.45 42.86
CA ASN A 165 15.72 44.72 42.87
C ASN A 165 15.26 45.20 41.48
N ALA A 166 14.09 45.85 41.42
CA ALA A 166 13.55 46.63 40.29
C ALA A 166 13.63 48.15 40.60
N PRO A 167 13.24 49.09 39.69
CA PRO A 167 11.81 49.42 39.54
C PRO A 167 11.35 49.95 38.14
N ALA A 168 10.03 50.11 37.99
CA ALA A 168 9.33 50.89 36.94
C ALA A 168 9.10 52.36 37.43
N PRO A 169 8.24 53.27 36.87
CA PRO A 169 7.32 53.16 35.71
C PRO A 169 7.21 54.42 34.79
N SER A 170 6.38 54.37 33.73
CA SER A 170 5.34 55.38 33.39
C SER A 170 4.64 55.11 32.03
N ALA A 171 3.39 55.57 31.89
CA ALA A 171 2.58 55.62 30.67
C ALA A 171 1.85 56.99 30.62
N PRO A 172 1.29 57.45 29.48
CA PRO A 172 -0.12 57.10 29.19
C PRO A 172 -0.53 56.97 27.69
N ALA A 173 -1.78 56.51 27.53
CA ALA A 173 -2.54 56.13 26.33
C ALA A 173 -2.61 57.07 25.10
N SER A 174 -2.90 56.50 23.91
CA SER A 174 -4.21 56.62 23.20
C SER A 174 -4.20 56.07 21.75
N GLY A 175 -5.35 55.56 21.25
CA GLY A 175 -5.63 55.38 19.80
C GLY A 175 -5.82 53.95 19.25
N ALA A 176 -7.03 53.66 18.73
CA ALA A 176 -7.37 52.56 17.79
C ALA A 176 -7.89 53.19 16.46
N PRO A 177 -8.31 52.50 15.37
CA PRO A 177 -8.48 51.05 15.11
C PRO A 177 -7.86 50.59 13.74
N PRO A 178 -8.06 49.35 13.23
CA PRO A 178 -7.43 48.87 11.98
C PRO A 178 -8.26 49.09 10.70
N THR A 179 -7.62 49.02 9.53
CA THR A 179 -8.20 49.21 8.18
C THR A 179 -8.16 47.95 7.28
N PRO A 180 -8.96 47.88 6.19
CA PRO A 180 -9.44 46.62 5.58
C PRO A 180 -8.70 46.18 4.29
N PRO A 181 -9.01 44.99 3.71
CA PRO A 181 -8.31 44.46 2.52
C PRO A 181 -8.83 45.05 1.19
N THR A 182 -8.07 44.89 0.10
CA THR A 182 -8.47 45.35 -1.26
C THR A 182 -8.19 44.28 -2.32
N GLN A 183 -9.13 44.17 -3.28
CA GLN A 183 -9.12 43.24 -4.43
C GLN A 183 -8.49 43.87 -5.68
N THR A 184 -8.09 43.04 -6.67
CA THR A 184 -8.27 43.19 -8.14
C THR A 184 -7.29 42.25 -8.89
N ALA A 185 -7.40 41.97 -10.20
CA ALA A 185 -8.48 41.40 -11.02
C ALA A 185 -8.11 41.53 -12.53
N GLN A 186 -8.07 40.40 -13.24
CA GLN A 186 -8.33 40.22 -14.68
C GLN A 186 -7.36 40.70 -15.80
N ALA A 187 -7.55 40.00 -16.95
CA ALA A 187 -7.15 40.25 -18.34
C ALA A 187 -5.72 39.81 -18.77
N SER A 188 -5.42 39.30 -19.98
CA SER A 188 -6.11 38.64 -21.12
C SER A 188 -5.21 38.87 -22.35
N GLY A 189 -4.93 37.87 -23.20
CA GLY A 189 -4.43 38.10 -24.58
C GLY A 189 -3.15 37.38 -25.03
N THR A 190 -3.31 36.46 -25.99
CA THR A 190 -2.29 35.90 -26.93
C THR A 190 -2.03 36.88 -28.11
N PRO A 191 -1.13 36.64 -29.12
CA PRO A 191 -0.39 35.42 -29.51
C PRO A 191 1.12 35.59 -29.90
N MET A 192 1.76 34.51 -30.37
CA MET A 192 3.11 34.50 -31.01
C MET A 192 3.12 35.09 -32.44
N PRO A 193 4.32 35.40 -33.00
CA PRO A 193 4.69 34.77 -34.28
C PRO A 193 6.20 34.46 -34.52
N ASN A 194 6.44 33.29 -35.14
CA ASN A 194 7.42 32.84 -36.15
C ASN A 194 8.79 33.55 -36.42
N SER A 195 9.81 32.72 -36.66
CA SER A 195 11.12 33.05 -37.30
C SER A 195 11.10 32.88 -38.84
N PRO A 196 12.05 33.51 -39.56
CA PRO A 196 12.91 32.78 -40.52
C PRO A 196 14.41 33.22 -40.55
N ALA A 197 15.28 32.45 -41.23
CA ALA A 197 16.77 32.59 -41.30
C ALA A 197 17.26 33.26 -42.64
N PRO A 198 18.53 33.16 -43.16
CA PRO A 198 19.88 32.78 -42.64
C PRO A 198 21.04 33.75 -43.09
N VAL A 199 22.33 33.26 -43.08
CA VAL A 199 23.64 33.81 -43.62
C VAL A 199 24.28 35.06 -42.97
N THR A 200 25.61 35.31 -42.88
CA THR A 200 26.86 34.89 -43.60
C THR A 200 28.11 34.81 -42.66
N ALA A 201 29.31 34.43 -43.14
CA ALA A 201 30.52 34.16 -42.31
C ALA A 201 31.86 34.82 -42.77
N SER A 202 32.82 34.92 -41.83
CA SER A 202 34.31 35.02 -42.00
C SER A 202 34.92 36.34 -42.57
N PRO A 203 36.26 36.61 -42.43
CA PRO A 203 37.39 35.70 -42.11
C PRO A 203 38.40 36.15 -41.00
N GLY A 204 39.34 35.26 -40.64
CA GLY A 204 40.44 35.48 -39.67
C GLY A 204 41.79 35.91 -40.29
N PRO A 205 42.93 35.72 -39.58
CA PRO A 205 43.97 34.83 -40.13
C PRO A 205 44.69 33.93 -39.09
N GLN A 206 45.60 33.08 -39.59
CA GLN A 206 46.11 31.85 -38.94
C GLN A 206 47.68 31.79 -38.94
N PRO A 207 48.40 30.63 -38.90
CA PRO A 207 49.38 30.22 -37.86
C PRO A 207 50.87 30.32 -38.29
N PRO A 208 51.87 29.65 -37.63
CA PRO A 208 52.17 28.24 -37.99
C PRO A 208 52.85 27.27 -36.94
N SER A 209 52.51 25.97 -37.07
CA SER A 209 53.35 24.74 -37.05
C SER A 209 54.26 24.25 -35.89
N SER A 210 53.93 23.03 -35.41
CA SER A 210 54.76 21.80 -35.25
C SER A 210 55.90 21.68 -34.20
N GLN A 211 55.84 20.65 -33.34
CA GLN A 211 56.67 19.41 -33.37
C GLN A 211 56.46 18.51 -32.13
N THR A 212 56.61 17.19 -32.27
CA THR A 212 56.72 16.20 -31.18
C THR A 212 58.18 16.01 -30.76
N PRO A 213 58.43 15.67 -29.48
CA PRO A 213 59.55 14.79 -29.15
C PRO A 213 59.23 13.64 -28.17
N SER A 214 60.18 12.72 -28.10
CA SER A 214 60.16 11.41 -27.45
C SER A 214 60.48 11.41 -25.94
N SER A 215 60.05 10.32 -25.29
CA SER A 215 60.56 9.70 -24.04
C SER A 215 61.79 10.30 -23.34
N GLN A 216 61.67 10.58 -22.03
CA GLN A 216 62.67 10.24 -21.00
C GLN A 216 62.12 10.39 -19.58
N THR A 217 62.42 9.43 -18.70
CA THR A 217 62.14 9.47 -17.25
C THR A 217 63.38 10.00 -16.52
N PRO A 218 63.19 10.83 -15.47
CA PRO A 218 63.98 10.67 -14.25
C PRO A 218 63.07 10.50 -13.02
N GLY A 219 63.42 9.57 -12.13
CA GLY A 219 62.59 9.24 -10.96
C GLY A 219 62.69 10.23 -9.81
N ALA A 220 61.63 10.31 -9.02
CA ALA A 220 61.65 10.85 -7.66
C ALA A 220 61.00 9.83 -6.72
N GLN A 221 61.74 9.41 -5.70
CA GLN A 221 61.39 8.33 -4.79
C GLN A 221 60.70 8.91 -3.55
N LEU A 222 59.50 8.43 -3.21
CA LEU A 222 58.80 8.78 -1.97
C LEU A 222 58.69 7.55 -1.06
N PRO A 223 58.80 7.68 0.28
CA PRO A 223 58.96 6.54 1.17
C PRO A 223 57.63 5.80 1.37
N GLY A 224 57.65 4.47 1.25
CA GLY A 224 56.51 3.64 1.62
C GLY A 224 56.58 3.22 3.08
N GLU A 225 55.61 3.64 3.89
CA GLU A 225 55.23 2.90 5.10
C GLU A 225 54.12 1.89 4.73
N ALA A 226 54.40 0.62 4.96
CA ALA A 226 53.46 -0.46 4.70
C ALA A 226 52.43 -0.53 5.83
N ILE A 227 51.20 -0.07 5.57
CA ILE A 227 50.07 -0.24 6.49
C ILE A 227 49.73 -1.74 6.56
N GLN A 228 50.21 -2.41 7.62
CA GLN A 228 49.82 -3.78 7.93
C GLN A 228 48.32 -3.83 8.24
N ARG A 229 47.53 -4.45 7.35
CA ARG A 229 46.20 -4.93 7.73
C ARG A 229 46.37 -6.14 8.64
N SER A 230 45.70 -6.13 9.78
CA SER A 230 45.68 -7.24 10.74
C SER A 230 45.16 -8.52 10.08
N GLN A 231 46.03 -9.52 9.95
CA GLN A 231 45.64 -10.84 9.45
C GLN A 231 45.03 -11.67 10.59
N GLY A 232 43.81 -12.17 10.37
CA GLY A 232 43.35 -13.39 11.02
C GLY A 232 43.96 -14.62 10.32
N PRO A 233 44.05 -15.78 10.97
CA PRO A 233 44.77 -16.92 10.42
C PRO A 233 44.08 -17.55 9.21
N ASP A 234 44.90 -18.16 8.35
CA ASP A 234 44.54 -19.14 7.32
C ASP A 234 43.69 -18.65 6.12
N VAL A 235 44.17 -17.60 5.45
CA VAL A 235 43.98 -17.46 4.00
C VAL A 235 45.33 -17.21 3.33
N GLU A 236 45.88 -18.25 2.70
CA GLU A 236 47.07 -18.14 1.86
C GLU A 236 46.73 -17.27 0.64
N ALA A 237 47.42 -16.13 0.51
CA ALA A 237 47.21 -15.25 -0.64
C ALA A 237 47.70 -15.95 -1.91
N PRO A 238 46.92 -15.99 -3.01
CA PRO A 238 47.39 -16.59 -4.25
C PRO A 238 48.65 -15.88 -4.73
N ASN A 239 49.66 -16.66 -5.12
CA ASN A 239 50.98 -16.14 -5.50
C ASN A 239 50.85 -15.02 -6.53
N ALA A 240 51.47 -13.87 -6.25
CA ALA A 240 51.45 -12.68 -7.11
C ALA A 240 52.29 -12.84 -8.42
N GLN A 241 52.71 -14.07 -8.74
CA GLN A 241 53.35 -14.43 -9.99
C GLN A 241 52.45 -15.44 -10.70
N ALA A 242 51.86 -15.06 -11.83
CA ALA A 242 51.15 -15.99 -12.70
C ALA A 242 52.17 -17.04 -13.21
N PRO A 243 52.03 -18.33 -12.83
CA PRO A 243 52.99 -19.34 -13.24
C PRO A 243 52.86 -19.62 -14.73
N ASN A 244 53.93 -20.15 -15.32
CA ASN A 244 53.91 -20.53 -16.73
C ASN A 244 53.11 -21.83 -16.89
N LEU A 245 51.79 -21.71 -17.06
CA LEU A 245 50.79 -22.80 -17.12
C LEU A 245 51.08 -23.89 -18.19
N ARG A 246 52.04 -23.65 -19.09
CA ARG A 246 52.52 -24.63 -20.08
C ARG A 246 53.64 -25.55 -19.58
N THR A 247 54.27 -25.24 -18.44
CA THR A 247 55.43 -25.99 -17.92
C THR A 247 55.29 -26.43 -16.45
N ALA A 248 54.28 -25.93 -15.74
CA ALA A 248 53.96 -26.40 -14.38
C ALA A 248 53.28 -27.78 -14.39
N ASP A 249 53.42 -28.50 -13.26
CA ASP A 249 52.78 -29.79 -13.02
C ASP A 249 51.25 -29.68 -12.96
N VAL A 250 50.58 -30.82 -13.10
CA VAL A 250 49.12 -30.91 -13.20
C VAL A 250 48.39 -30.42 -11.93
N GLU A 251 48.97 -30.63 -10.74
CA GLU A 251 48.29 -30.27 -9.49
C GLU A 251 48.35 -28.76 -9.25
N THR A 252 49.51 -28.15 -9.48
CA THR A 252 49.72 -26.70 -9.42
C THR A 252 48.83 -25.99 -10.45
N VAL A 253 48.85 -26.43 -11.72
CA VAL A 253 47.99 -25.88 -12.78
C VAL A 253 46.50 -25.98 -12.42
N ARG A 254 46.06 -27.11 -11.84
CA ARG A 254 44.66 -27.26 -11.42
C ARG A 254 44.30 -26.31 -10.29
N ASN A 255 45.15 -26.18 -9.27
CA ASN A 255 44.93 -25.28 -8.14
C ASN A 255 44.92 -23.81 -8.58
N ASP A 256 45.84 -23.39 -9.45
CA ASP A 256 45.91 -22.01 -9.95
C ASP A 256 44.70 -21.65 -10.82
N VAL A 257 44.27 -22.54 -11.72
CA VAL A 257 43.11 -22.31 -12.60
C VAL A 257 41.81 -22.23 -11.79
N PHE A 258 41.59 -23.13 -10.82
CA PHE A 258 40.43 -23.01 -9.93
C PHE A 258 40.53 -21.78 -9.00
N GLY A 259 41.74 -21.39 -8.58
CA GLY A 259 42.00 -20.15 -7.85
C GLY A 259 41.71 -18.90 -8.68
N LEU A 260 42.05 -18.90 -9.97
CA LEU A 260 41.73 -17.83 -10.93
C LEU A 260 40.22 -17.73 -11.16
N ALA A 261 39.53 -18.85 -11.35
CA ALA A 261 38.07 -18.88 -11.46
C ALA A 261 37.38 -18.37 -10.18
N ALA A 262 37.91 -18.76 -9.01
CA ALA A 262 37.45 -18.28 -7.73
C ALA A 262 37.76 -16.78 -7.50
N SER A 263 38.79 -16.21 -8.10
CA SER A 263 39.16 -14.78 -7.95
C SER A 263 38.60 -13.86 -9.04
N GLY A 264 37.59 -14.31 -9.80
CA GLY A 264 36.90 -13.49 -10.80
C GLY A 264 37.55 -13.48 -12.18
N GLY A 265 38.45 -14.42 -12.46
CA GLY A 265 39.02 -14.69 -13.78
C GLY A 265 38.44 -15.91 -14.48
N ALA A 266 37.17 -16.28 -14.23
CA ALA A 266 36.62 -17.59 -14.62
C ALA A 266 36.57 -17.83 -16.13
N VAL A 267 36.37 -16.78 -16.95
CA VAL A 267 36.50 -16.87 -18.42
C VAL A 267 37.91 -17.33 -18.82
N LYS A 268 38.94 -16.68 -18.26
CA LYS A 268 40.35 -16.98 -18.53
C LYS A 268 40.77 -18.35 -17.99
N ALA A 269 40.28 -18.71 -16.81
CA ALA A 269 40.49 -20.04 -16.22
C ALA A 269 39.91 -21.16 -17.10
N LEU A 270 38.73 -20.95 -17.69
CA LEU A 270 38.13 -21.91 -18.63
C LEU A 270 38.97 -22.08 -19.90
N ASP A 271 39.52 -20.99 -20.44
CA ASP A 271 40.42 -21.04 -21.61
C ASP A 271 41.76 -21.74 -21.29
N GLU A 272 42.32 -21.47 -20.11
CA GLU A 272 43.55 -22.11 -19.61
C GLU A 272 43.35 -23.62 -19.37
N ALA A 273 42.20 -24.03 -18.84
CA ALA A 273 41.85 -25.45 -18.68
C ALA A 273 41.66 -26.17 -20.02
N LYS A 274 40.99 -25.53 -20.98
CA LYS A 274 40.83 -26.07 -22.35
C LYS A 274 42.19 -26.22 -23.06
N ALA A 275 43.19 -25.41 -22.70
CA ALA A 275 44.56 -25.53 -23.22
C ALA A 275 45.41 -26.63 -22.54
N ARG A 276 44.93 -27.23 -21.44
CA ARG A 276 45.59 -28.32 -20.70
C ARG A 276 44.63 -29.51 -20.48
N PRO A 277 44.18 -30.19 -21.55
CA PRO A 277 43.26 -31.34 -21.44
C PRO A 277 43.85 -32.55 -20.70
N ASP A 278 45.17 -32.54 -20.45
CA ASP A 278 45.88 -33.49 -19.59
C ASP A 278 45.66 -33.26 -18.09
N ALA A 279 45.23 -32.06 -17.68
CA ALA A 279 45.11 -31.66 -16.28
C ALA A 279 43.66 -31.58 -15.75
N PHE A 280 42.65 -31.57 -16.63
CA PHE A 280 41.25 -31.35 -16.28
C PHE A 280 40.32 -32.41 -16.87
N SER A 281 39.42 -32.96 -16.04
CA SER A 281 38.36 -33.87 -16.53
C SER A 281 37.22 -33.10 -17.20
N ALA A 282 36.34 -33.80 -17.92
CA ALA A 282 35.14 -33.19 -18.49
C ALA A 282 34.21 -32.56 -17.42
N VAL A 283 34.21 -33.10 -16.19
CA VAL A 283 33.48 -32.51 -15.04
C VAL A 283 34.14 -31.23 -14.57
N ASP A 284 35.49 -31.17 -14.53
CA ASP A 284 36.23 -29.95 -14.19
C ASP A 284 35.99 -28.84 -15.22
N ILE A 285 35.98 -29.16 -16.51
CA ILE A 285 35.66 -28.20 -17.58
C ILE A 285 34.21 -27.68 -17.43
N ALA A 286 33.25 -28.56 -17.14
CA ALA A 286 31.86 -28.15 -16.88
C ALA A 286 31.74 -27.26 -15.63
N GLN A 287 32.53 -27.52 -14.58
CA GLN A 287 32.58 -26.69 -13.37
C GLN A 287 33.20 -25.31 -13.64
N LEU A 288 34.27 -25.23 -14.43
CA LEU A 288 34.88 -23.95 -14.83
C LEU A 288 33.96 -23.15 -15.77
N GLU A 289 33.19 -23.84 -16.61
CA GLU A 289 32.19 -23.21 -17.47
C GLU A 289 31.00 -22.66 -16.67
N GLU A 290 30.54 -23.39 -15.64
CA GLU A 290 29.59 -22.89 -14.64
C GLU A 290 30.12 -21.64 -13.92
N LEU A 291 31.38 -21.63 -13.50
CA LEU A 291 31.98 -20.47 -12.82
C LEU A 291 32.08 -19.24 -13.74
N SER A 292 32.31 -19.46 -15.04
CA SER A 292 32.24 -18.41 -16.06
C SER A 292 30.83 -17.86 -16.22
N ILE A 293 29.80 -18.73 -16.24
CA ILE A 293 28.39 -18.33 -16.27
C ILE A 293 28.03 -17.54 -15.00
N ARG A 294 28.40 -18.00 -13.80
CA ARG A 294 28.21 -17.27 -12.54
C ARG A 294 28.79 -15.85 -12.58
N GLN A 295 30.00 -15.69 -13.14
CA GLN A 295 30.63 -14.39 -13.33
C GLN A 295 29.81 -13.50 -14.28
N GLN A 296 29.29 -14.06 -15.39
CA GLN A 296 28.40 -13.33 -16.31
C GLN A 296 27.08 -12.94 -15.64
N VAL A 297 26.47 -13.82 -14.84
CA VAL A 297 25.24 -13.53 -14.08
C VAL A 297 25.45 -12.36 -13.11
N ARG A 298 26.56 -12.33 -12.37
CA ARG A 298 26.86 -11.21 -11.46
C ARG A 298 27.13 -9.91 -12.21
N GLY A 299 27.97 -9.93 -13.25
CA GLY A 299 28.20 -8.74 -14.08
C GLY A 299 26.91 -8.22 -14.75
N GLY A 300 26.04 -9.12 -15.19
CA GLY A 300 24.72 -8.80 -15.73
C GLY A 300 23.75 -8.22 -14.70
N ARG A 301 23.76 -8.73 -13.45
CA ARG A 301 22.99 -8.18 -12.31
C ARG A 301 23.47 -6.79 -11.90
N ASP A 302 24.77 -6.54 -11.95
CA ASP A 302 25.33 -5.21 -11.68
C ASP A 302 25.07 -4.24 -12.84
N LYS A 303 25.15 -4.68 -14.11
CA LYS A 303 24.68 -3.91 -15.27
C LYS A 303 23.21 -3.55 -15.14
N SER A 304 22.35 -4.52 -14.80
CA SER A 304 20.91 -4.26 -14.69
C SER A 304 20.62 -3.26 -13.57
N ARG A 305 21.23 -3.39 -12.40
CA ARG A 305 21.05 -2.44 -11.29
C ARG A 305 21.52 -1.01 -11.58
N SER A 306 22.52 -0.83 -12.45
CA SER A 306 23.13 0.47 -12.74
C SER A 306 22.62 1.17 -14.00
N MET A 307 21.77 0.52 -14.81
CA MET A 307 21.29 1.06 -16.09
C MET A 307 19.76 1.13 -16.17
N THR A 308 19.25 2.26 -16.65
CA THR A 308 17.81 2.52 -16.89
C THR A 308 17.36 2.27 -18.33
N SER A 309 18.29 1.95 -19.24
CA SER A 309 18.00 1.62 -20.64
C SER A 309 17.47 0.19 -20.81
N SER A 310 16.84 -0.09 -21.96
CA SER A 310 16.22 -1.40 -22.23
C SER A 310 17.21 -2.56 -22.40
N ASP A 311 18.46 -2.28 -22.78
CA ASP A 311 19.54 -3.27 -22.94
C ASP A 311 20.19 -3.69 -21.60
N ARG A 312 19.71 -3.15 -20.47
CA ARG A 312 20.19 -3.46 -19.10
C ARG A 312 20.27 -4.95 -18.79
N PHE A 313 19.46 -5.78 -19.46
CA PHE A 313 19.39 -7.23 -19.25
C PHE A 313 20.27 -8.08 -20.18
N ASP A 314 20.91 -7.51 -21.20
CA ASP A 314 21.68 -8.29 -22.20
C ASP A 314 22.72 -9.25 -21.58
N GLY A 315 23.38 -8.83 -20.51
CA GLY A 315 24.34 -9.68 -19.79
C GLY A 315 23.69 -10.90 -19.12
N ILE A 316 22.49 -10.71 -18.55
CA ILE A 316 21.68 -11.78 -17.94
C ILE A 316 21.12 -12.71 -19.03
N ASP A 317 20.59 -12.15 -20.12
CA ASP A 317 20.01 -12.91 -21.23
C ASP A 317 21.08 -13.73 -22.00
N ASN A 318 22.33 -13.26 -22.04
CA ASN A 318 23.48 -14.05 -22.50
C ASN A 318 23.82 -15.18 -21.52
N ALA A 319 23.89 -14.89 -20.21
CA ALA A 319 24.24 -15.89 -19.20
C ALA A 319 23.21 -17.01 -19.09
N LEU A 320 21.91 -16.70 -19.23
CA LEU A 320 20.83 -17.69 -19.27
C LEU A 320 20.97 -18.64 -20.46
N ARG A 321 21.25 -18.12 -21.67
CA ARG A 321 21.53 -18.95 -22.85
C ARG A 321 22.75 -19.86 -22.65
N ALA A 322 23.83 -19.33 -22.07
CA ALA A 322 25.02 -20.12 -21.76
C ALA A 322 24.73 -21.24 -20.73
N ALA A 323 23.88 -20.96 -19.72
CA ALA A 323 23.43 -21.97 -18.77
C ALA A 323 22.59 -23.07 -19.43
N ASP A 324 21.68 -22.71 -20.34
CA ASP A 324 20.87 -23.68 -21.09
C ASP A 324 21.72 -24.56 -21.99
N ASP A 325 22.76 -24.02 -22.62
CA ASP A 325 23.65 -24.79 -23.50
C ASP A 325 24.65 -25.65 -22.73
N LEU A 326 25.04 -25.28 -21.49
CA LEU A 326 25.79 -26.15 -20.59
C LEU A 326 24.94 -27.30 -20.06
N ASP A 327 23.72 -27.03 -19.60
CA ASP A 327 22.81 -28.02 -19.01
C ASP A 327 22.41 -29.13 -19.99
N LYS A 328 22.22 -28.78 -21.28
CA LYS A 328 21.99 -29.73 -22.39
C LYS A 328 23.21 -30.62 -22.69
N ARG A 329 24.44 -30.13 -22.50
CA ARG A 329 25.68 -30.87 -22.80
C ARG A 329 26.12 -31.79 -21.67
N MET A 330 25.80 -31.46 -20.42
CA MET A 330 26.15 -32.30 -19.29
C MET A 330 25.46 -33.67 -19.40
N PRO A 331 26.16 -34.79 -19.15
CA PRO A 331 25.56 -36.12 -18.97
C PRO A 331 24.63 -36.19 -17.75
N ALA A 332 23.64 -37.08 -17.79
CA ALA A 332 22.73 -37.35 -16.67
C ALA A 332 23.34 -38.38 -15.68
N THR A 333 24.57 -38.15 -15.23
CA THR A 333 25.31 -39.05 -14.34
C THR A 333 25.61 -38.38 -12.99
N PRO A 334 25.82 -39.15 -11.90
CA PRO A 334 25.95 -38.60 -10.55
C PRO A 334 27.05 -37.55 -10.39
N GLU A 335 28.14 -37.67 -11.14
CA GLU A 335 29.32 -36.80 -11.09
C GLU A 335 29.01 -35.35 -11.50
N TYR A 336 28.01 -35.13 -12.36
CA TYR A 336 27.57 -33.79 -12.78
C TYR A 336 26.51 -33.17 -11.86
N THR A 337 25.99 -33.92 -10.87
CA THR A 337 24.95 -33.43 -9.94
C THR A 337 25.34 -32.13 -9.21
N PRO A 338 26.59 -31.98 -8.70
CA PRO A 338 27.00 -30.73 -8.06
C PRO A 338 27.01 -29.54 -9.05
N VAL A 339 27.51 -29.75 -10.26
CA VAL A 339 27.57 -28.71 -11.31
C VAL A 339 26.16 -28.29 -11.73
N ARG A 340 25.23 -29.24 -11.94
CA ARG A 340 23.82 -28.94 -12.21
C ARG A 340 23.14 -28.18 -11.08
N THR A 341 23.39 -28.57 -9.84
CA THR A 341 22.84 -27.92 -8.64
C THR A 341 23.27 -26.46 -8.56
N ALA A 342 24.56 -26.21 -8.75
CA ALA A 342 25.13 -24.88 -8.67
C ALA A 342 24.73 -23.99 -9.86
N LEU A 343 24.69 -24.56 -11.08
CA LEU A 343 24.14 -23.91 -12.29
C LEU A 343 22.64 -23.57 -12.16
N ALA A 344 21.84 -24.44 -11.54
CA ALA A 344 20.45 -24.14 -11.21
C ALA A 344 20.34 -22.97 -10.23
N GLY A 345 21.24 -22.89 -9.24
CA GLY A 345 21.37 -21.73 -8.36
C GLY A 345 21.67 -20.43 -9.12
N ASP A 346 22.61 -20.44 -10.07
CA ASP A 346 22.93 -19.23 -10.85
C ASP A 346 21.80 -18.84 -11.82
N ARG A 347 21.08 -19.82 -12.40
CA ARG A 347 19.83 -19.57 -13.14
C ARG A 347 18.79 -18.86 -12.27
N VAL A 348 18.61 -19.26 -11.01
CA VAL A 348 17.69 -18.59 -10.07
C VAL A 348 18.09 -17.12 -9.88
N VAL A 349 19.38 -16.82 -9.70
CA VAL A 349 19.90 -15.44 -9.60
C VAL A 349 19.60 -14.66 -10.89
N ALA A 350 19.90 -15.24 -12.05
CA ALA A 350 19.70 -14.62 -13.34
C ALA A 350 18.22 -14.31 -13.62
N LEU A 351 17.32 -15.29 -13.46
CA LEU A 351 15.87 -15.14 -13.66
C LEU A 351 15.28 -14.10 -12.71
N ALA A 352 15.65 -14.12 -11.42
CA ALA A 352 15.17 -13.12 -10.46
C ALA A 352 15.73 -11.71 -10.73
N ALA A 353 16.95 -11.60 -11.25
CA ALA A 353 17.52 -10.32 -11.70
C ALA A 353 16.90 -9.83 -13.02
N ARG A 354 16.30 -10.73 -13.82
CA ARG A 354 15.60 -10.43 -15.08
C ARG A 354 14.15 -9.95 -14.91
N GLY A 355 13.58 -10.17 -13.72
CA GLY A 355 12.16 -9.98 -13.41
C GLY A 355 11.30 -11.24 -13.56
N ASP A 356 11.90 -12.36 -13.98
CA ASP A 356 11.22 -13.64 -14.23
C ASP A 356 11.06 -14.45 -12.92
N MET A 357 10.38 -13.85 -11.94
CA MET A 357 10.27 -14.37 -10.57
C MET A 357 9.54 -15.73 -10.51
N LYS A 358 8.58 -15.99 -11.40
CA LYS A 358 7.89 -17.29 -11.48
C LYS A 358 8.84 -18.40 -11.97
N PRO A 359 9.53 -18.27 -13.13
CA PRO A 359 10.64 -19.16 -13.48
C PRO A 359 11.70 -19.30 -12.40
N ALA A 360 12.13 -18.22 -11.73
CA ALA A 360 13.14 -18.28 -10.67
C ALA A 360 12.71 -19.19 -9.51
N VAL A 361 11.47 -19.03 -9.01
CA VAL A 361 10.91 -19.92 -7.99
C VAL A 361 10.80 -21.37 -8.49
N ALA A 362 10.28 -21.58 -9.71
CA ALA A 362 10.14 -22.92 -10.27
C ALA A 362 11.50 -23.63 -10.42
N THR A 363 12.55 -22.93 -10.87
CA THR A 363 13.92 -23.48 -10.94
C THR A 363 14.45 -23.82 -9.54
N PHE A 364 14.28 -22.94 -8.56
CA PHE A 364 14.72 -23.19 -7.18
C PHE A 364 14.02 -24.40 -6.56
N GLU A 365 12.71 -24.58 -6.80
CA GLU A 365 11.94 -25.70 -6.26
C GLU A 365 12.32 -27.07 -6.85
N THR A 366 13.15 -27.12 -7.92
CA THR A 366 13.80 -28.37 -8.38
C THR A 366 15.05 -28.75 -7.58
N ILE A 367 15.64 -27.80 -6.84
CA ILE A 367 16.89 -28.01 -6.11
C ILE A 367 16.58 -28.75 -4.80
N PRO A 368 17.26 -29.87 -4.48
CA PRO A 368 17.05 -30.58 -3.23
C PRO A 368 17.28 -29.66 -2.01
N SER A 369 16.41 -29.76 -1.00
CA SER A 369 16.42 -28.84 0.15
C SER A 369 17.71 -28.90 0.98
N ASN A 370 18.44 -30.01 0.91
CA ASN A 370 19.75 -30.23 1.54
C ASN A 370 20.96 -29.93 0.63
N ALA A 371 20.75 -29.64 -0.65
CA ALA A 371 21.85 -29.39 -1.59
C ALA A 371 22.48 -28.01 -1.34
N GLU A 372 23.81 -27.93 -1.35
CA GLU A 372 24.53 -26.67 -1.18
C GLU A 372 24.40 -25.79 -2.43
N ILE A 373 24.02 -24.53 -2.23
CA ILE A 373 23.86 -23.51 -3.27
C ILE A 373 24.37 -22.16 -2.77
N SER A 374 24.58 -21.20 -3.66
CA SER A 374 25.08 -19.88 -3.29
C SER A 374 24.10 -19.07 -2.42
N ILE A 375 24.64 -18.21 -1.55
CA ILE A 375 23.88 -17.22 -0.78
C ILE A 375 23.11 -16.28 -1.72
N ASP A 376 23.70 -15.93 -2.87
CA ASP A 376 23.04 -15.13 -3.90
C ASP A 376 21.77 -15.81 -4.44
N ALA A 377 21.78 -17.13 -4.66
CA ALA A 377 20.61 -17.89 -5.12
C ALA A 377 19.50 -17.94 -4.05
N LEU A 378 19.86 -18.12 -2.78
CA LEU A 378 18.92 -18.07 -1.66
C LEU A 378 18.31 -16.67 -1.48
N ALA A 379 19.10 -15.61 -1.63
CA ALA A 379 18.62 -14.24 -1.61
C ALA A 379 17.67 -13.96 -2.79
N ALA A 380 18.10 -14.32 -4.01
CA ALA A 380 17.35 -14.13 -5.24
C ALA A 380 15.97 -14.82 -5.21
N VAL A 381 15.88 -16.05 -4.71
CA VAL A 381 14.57 -16.70 -4.54
C VAL A 381 13.78 -16.14 -3.37
N GLY A 382 14.42 -15.67 -2.29
CA GLY A 382 13.75 -14.93 -1.21
C GLY A 382 13.05 -13.68 -1.73
N ASP A 383 13.76 -12.90 -2.54
CA ASP A 383 13.26 -11.70 -3.19
C ASP A 383 12.14 -12.05 -4.20
N ALA A 384 12.28 -13.15 -4.96
CA ALA A 384 11.24 -13.65 -5.86
C ALA A 384 9.97 -14.11 -5.09
N TYR A 385 10.12 -14.73 -3.92
CA TYR A 385 8.99 -15.09 -3.06
C TYR A 385 8.29 -13.85 -2.50
N LEU A 386 9.02 -12.81 -2.05
CA LEU A 386 8.41 -11.53 -1.67
C LEU A 386 7.69 -10.87 -2.86
N TYR A 387 8.30 -10.89 -4.05
CA TYR A 387 7.70 -10.35 -5.27
C TYR A 387 6.41 -11.09 -5.69
N LEU A 388 6.23 -12.36 -5.31
CA LEU A 388 5.01 -13.13 -5.58
C LEU A 388 4.00 -13.15 -4.41
N SER A 389 4.26 -12.36 -3.37
CA SER A 389 3.50 -12.28 -2.11
C SER A 389 3.45 -13.63 -1.37
N GLU A 390 4.59 -14.33 -1.33
CA GLU A 390 4.83 -15.61 -0.62
C GLU A 390 5.81 -15.46 0.58
N PRO A 391 5.57 -14.53 1.52
CA PRO A 391 6.58 -14.13 2.53
C PRO A 391 6.97 -15.26 3.50
N GLY A 392 6.12 -16.26 3.72
CA GLY A 392 6.46 -17.43 4.53
C GLY A 392 7.55 -18.31 3.88
N LYS A 393 7.56 -18.44 2.55
CA LYS A 393 8.64 -19.13 1.83
C LYS A 393 9.91 -18.28 1.80
N ALA A 394 9.78 -16.96 1.59
CA ALA A 394 10.89 -16.01 1.66
C ALA A 394 11.64 -16.09 3.00
N ASN A 395 10.89 -16.12 4.11
CA ASN A 395 11.43 -16.22 5.47
C ASN A 395 12.38 -17.42 5.65
N ALA A 396 11.97 -18.60 5.17
CA ALA A 396 12.74 -19.83 5.28
C ALA A 396 14.08 -19.76 4.50
N VAL A 397 14.08 -19.16 3.30
CA VAL A 397 15.30 -19.07 2.48
C VAL A 397 16.26 -17.98 2.96
N TYR A 398 15.77 -16.82 3.46
CA TYR A 398 16.65 -15.83 4.10
C TYR A 398 17.25 -16.34 5.41
N ALA A 399 16.47 -17.05 6.25
CA ALA A 399 17.00 -17.68 7.45
C ALA A 399 18.07 -18.74 7.14
N ARG A 400 17.86 -19.53 6.07
CA ARG A 400 18.87 -20.46 5.54
C ARG A 400 20.13 -19.72 5.06
N ALA A 401 19.97 -18.62 4.32
CA ALA A 401 21.08 -17.81 3.80
C ALA A 401 21.92 -17.19 4.94
N LEU A 402 21.29 -16.66 5.99
CA LEU A 402 21.97 -16.12 7.17
C LEU A 402 22.73 -17.19 7.95
N LYS A 403 22.16 -18.39 8.10
CA LYS A 403 22.87 -19.54 8.69
C LYS A 403 24.08 -19.96 7.86
N GLN A 404 23.98 -19.91 6.53
CA GLN A 404 25.10 -20.21 5.63
C GLN A 404 26.17 -19.11 5.64
N ALA A 405 25.78 -17.83 5.76
CA ALA A 405 26.69 -16.70 5.86
C ALA A 405 27.52 -16.65 7.16
N THR A 406 27.06 -17.35 8.21
CA THR A 406 27.71 -17.42 9.52
C THR A 406 28.46 -18.73 9.78
N ALA A 407 28.34 -19.72 8.89
CA ALA A 407 29.11 -20.96 8.95
C ALA A 407 30.53 -20.76 8.38
N SER A 408 31.51 -21.47 8.93
CA SER A 408 32.84 -21.60 8.30
C SER A 408 32.68 -22.12 6.86
N PRO A 409 33.22 -21.47 5.81
CA PRO A 409 32.98 -21.87 4.43
C PRO A 409 33.51 -23.28 4.10
N THR A 410 32.62 -24.28 4.15
CA THR A 410 32.93 -25.69 3.84
C THR A 410 33.11 -25.94 2.34
N ASP A 411 32.51 -25.10 1.50
CA ASP A 411 32.40 -25.30 0.06
C ASP A 411 33.37 -24.41 -0.76
N ARG A 412 33.71 -24.86 -1.98
CA ARG A 412 34.55 -24.11 -2.93
C ARG A 412 33.79 -23.01 -3.67
N ALA A 413 32.49 -23.19 -3.97
CA ALA A 413 31.67 -22.18 -4.65
C ALA A 413 31.42 -20.93 -3.77
N THR A 414 31.54 -21.06 -2.44
CA THR A 414 31.41 -19.97 -1.46
C THR A 414 32.72 -19.25 -1.09
N ARG A 415 33.90 -19.78 -1.44
CA ARG A 415 35.20 -19.18 -1.06
C ARG A 415 35.70 -18.07 -1.97
N GLY A 416 35.35 -18.07 -3.25
CA GLY A 416 36.01 -17.24 -4.26
C GLY A 416 35.66 -15.75 -4.23
N PHE A 417 36.68 -14.86 -4.17
CA PHE A 417 36.61 -13.42 -4.48
C PHE A 417 36.24 -13.17 -5.96
N GLN A 418 35.07 -13.64 -6.37
CA GLN A 418 34.52 -13.49 -7.70
C GLN A 418 34.03 -12.05 -7.94
N TYR A 419 34.15 -11.60 -9.19
CA TYR A 419 33.73 -10.28 -9.65
C TYR A 419 32.23 -9.99 -9.41
N GLY A 420 31.92 -8.73 -9.12
CA GLY A 420 30.56 -8.20 -8.91
C GLY A 420 30.12 -8.11 -7.44
N SER A 421 28.97 -7.46 -7.21
CA SER A 421 28.43 -7.24 -5.86
C SER A 421 27.95 -8.55 -5.22
N ARG A 422 28.59 -8.96 -4.10
CA ARG A 422 28.14 -10.09 -3.27
C ARG A 422 26.96 -9.67 -2.40
N THR A 423 25.96 -10.53 -2.26
CA THR A 423 24.87 -10.30 -1.30
C THR A 423 25.42 -10.30 0.14
N ARG A 424 25.14 -9.25 0.91
CA ARG A 424 25.71 -9.03 2.26
C ARG A 424 24.74 -9.51 3.35
N PRO A 425 25.21 -9.90 4.56
CA PRO A 425 24.31 -10.37 5.63
C PRO A 425 23.20 -9.38 5.99
N ILE A 426 23.48 -8.08 5.95
CA ILE A 426 22.49 -7.02 6.21
C ILE A 426 21.38 -6.93 5.14
N GLU A 427 21.67 -7.30 3.89
CA GLU A 427 20.67 -7.37 2.81
C GLU A 427 19.73 -8.56 3.01
N LEU A 428 20.25 -9.68 3.53
CA LEU A 428 19.45 -10.83 3.94
C LEU A 428 18.59 -10.51 5.16
N GLN A 429 19.10 -9.73 6.12
CA GLN A 429 18.34 -9.23 7.27
C GLN A 429 17.21 -8.30 6.81
N GLU A 430 17.43 -7.41 5.84
CA GLU A 430 16.34 -6.60 5.28
C GLU A 430 15.26 -7.46 4.61
N GLY A 431 15.63 -8.43 3.77
CA GLY A 431 14.68 -9.36 3.16
C GLY A 431 13.88 -10.16 4.21
N LEU A 432 14.55 -10.60 5.27
CA LEU A 432 13.92 -11.27 6.40
C LEU A 432 12.97 -10.34 7.18
N PHE A 433 13.36 -9.09 7.43
CA PHE A 433 12.54 -8.06 8.05
C PHE A 433 11.23 -7.82 7.25
N TRP A 434 11.35 -7.56 5.94
CA TRP A 434 10.19 -7.38 5.07
C TRP A 434 9.30 -8.62 5.02
N SER A 435 9.89 -9.83 5.01
CA SER A 435 9.12 -11.07 5.08
C SER A 435 8.28 -11.20 6.36
N TYR A 436 8.74 -10.66 7.49
CA TYR A 436 7.97 -10.62 8.73
C TYR A 436 6.89 -9.52 8.71
N VAL A 437 7.19 -8.33 8.18
CA VAL A 437 6.21 -7.23 8.00
C VAL A 437 5.04 -7.65 7.11
N ASP A 438 5.32 -8.40 6.03
CA ASP A 438 4.33 -8.93 5.10
C ASP A 438 3.48 -10.07 5.70
N GLN A 439 3.93 -10.70 6.79
CA GLN A 439 3.17 -11.66 7.59
C GLN A 439 2.46 -11.02 8.81
N GLY A 440 2.64 -9.71 9.03
CA GLY A 440 2.18 -9.04 10.25
C GLY A 440 2.92 -9.49 11.53
N ARG A 441 4.12 -10.06 11.40
CA ARG A 441 4.95 -10.61 12.49
C ARG A 441 5.93 -9.55 13.02
N ALA A 442 5.38 -8.46 13.54
CA ALA A 442 6.17 -7.31 14.01
C ALA A 442 7.16 -7.60 15.16
N PRO A 443 6.86 -8.46 16.16
CA PRO A 443 7.86 -8.82 17.17
C PRO A 443 9.12 -9.44 16.55
N GLU A 444 8.95 -10.31 15.56
CA GLU A 444 10.05 -10.96 14.84
C GLU A 444 10.76 -10.01 13.88
N ALA A 445 10.02 -9.12 13.20
CA ALA A 445 10.64 -8.01 12.44
C ALA A 445 11.52 -7.13 13.34
N LYS A 446 11.09 -6.85 14.58
CA LYS A 446 11.91 -6.13 15.56
C LYS A 446 13.15 -6.93 16.00
N GLN A 447 13.03 -8.24 16.21
CA GLN A 447 14.19 -9.08 16.53
C GLN A 447 15.27 -8.99 15.43
N VAL A 448 14.85 -9.02 14.16
CA VAL A 448 15.78 -8.83 13.01
C VAL A 448 16.44 -7.45 13.04
N LEU A 449 15.71 -6.37 13.35
CA LEU A 449 16.32 -5.04 13.52
C LEU A 449 17.31 -4.99 14.71
N ASP A 450 16.95 -5.61 15.85
CA ASP A 450 17.81 -5.64 17.03
C ASP A 450 19.07 -6.49 16.81
N GLU A 451 19.02 -7.51 15.95
CA GLU A 451 20.18 -8.27 15.48
C GLU A 451 21.01 -7.47 14.47
N MET A 452 20.37 -6.83 13.50
CA MET A 452 21.02 -6.00 12.50
C MET A 452 21.82 -4.86 13.14
N GLY A 453 21.24 -4.18 14.13
CA GLY A 453 21.91 -3.14 14.91
C GLY A 453 23.11 -3.64 15.74
N LYS A 454 23.11 -4.91 16.18
CA LYS A 454 24.27 -5.54 16.84
C LYS A 454 25.37 -5.93 15.85
N SER A 455 25.02 -6.16 14.59
CA SER A 455 25.99 -6.53 13.53
C SER A 455 26.62 -5.32 12.82
N LEU A 456 26.19 -4.10 13.11
CA LEU A 456 26.82 -2.90 12.57
C LEU A 456 28.27 -2.76 13.10
N PRO A 457 29.24 -2.39 12.24
CA PRO A 457 30.61 -2.12 12.69
C PRO A 457 30.61 -0.91 13.64
N PRO A 458 31.55 -0.82 14.61
CA PRO A 458 31.66 0.34 15.49
C PRO A 458 31.73 1.64 14.69
N ALA A 459 30.95 2.67 15.08
CA ALA A 459 30.85 3.92 14.32
C ALA A 459 32.19 4.64 14.05
N LYS A 460 33.23 4.39 14.87
CA LYS A 460 34.60 4.91 14.68
C LYS A 460 35.39 4.22 13.56
N GLU A 461 34.95 3.05 13.13
CA GLU A 461 35.54 2.22 12.07
C GLU A 461 34.81 2.41 10.73
N VAL A 462 33.68 3.12 10.72
CA VAL A 462 32.97 3.51 9.51
C VAL A 462 33.76 4.60 8.77
N THR A 463 33.98 4.40 7.48
CA THR A 463 34.62 5.36 6.57
C THR A 463 33.70 5.66 5.41
N SER A 464 33.79 6.86 4.83
CA SER A 464 32.99 7.33 3.69
C SER A 464 33.32 6.63 2.35
N VAL A 465 34.21 5.63 2.38
CA VAL A 465 34.65 4.87 1.20
C VAL A 465 34.34 3.37 1.36
N GLY A 466 33.54 3.01 2.36
CA GLY A 466 33.21 1.63 2.70
C GLY A 466 31.71 1.38 2.89
N PRO A 467 31.28 0.11 2.88
CA PRO A 467 29.86 -0.27 3.00
C PRO A 467 29.17 0.19 4.30
N GLY A 468 29.94 0.47 5.36
CA GLY A 468 29.41 0.76 6.69
C GLY A 468 28.46 1.96 6.73
N GLU A 469 28.69 3.01 5.94
CA GLU A 469 27.79 4.17 5.89
C GLU A 469 26.39 3.78 5.38
N GLY A 470 26.34 3.02 4.27
CA GLY A 470 25.10 2.49 3.72
C GLY A 470 24.38 1.50 4.64
N ASP A 471 25.11 0.81 5.52
CA ASP A 471 24.56 -0.16 6.46
C ASP A 471 23.89 0.53 7.66
N TYR A 472 24.52 1.58 8.19
CA TYR A 472 23.90 2.46 9.19
C TYR A 472 22.66 3.16 8.64
N LEU A 473 22.74 3.68 7.41
CA LEU A 473 21.61 4.30 6.71
C LEU A 473 20.43 3.34 6.58
N ARG A 474 20.68 2.12 6.06
CA ARG A 474 19.68 1.07 5.90
C ARG A 474 19.03 0.69 7.23
N TYR A 475 19.84 0.58 8.30
CA TYR A 475 19.33 0.32 9.64
C TYR A 475 18.40 1.42 10.17
N TYR A 476 18.80 2.69 10.08
CA TYR A 476 17.96 3.78 10.58
C TYR A 476 16.68 3.95 9.75
N ARG A 477 16.75 3.81 8.41
CA ARG A 477 15.56 3.81 7.54
C ARG A 477 14.58 2.71 7.92
N LEU A 478 15.04 1.45 8.01
CA LEU A 478 14.18 0.30 8.34
C LEU A 478 13.63 0.39 9.77
N ARG A 479 14.38 0.96 10.72
CA ARG A 479 13.89 1.24 12.08
C ARG A 479 12.78 2.28 12.08
N ALA A 480 12.90 3.35 11.30
CA ALA A 480 11.89 4.39 11.20
C ALA A 480 10.63 3.87 10.47
N GLN A 481 10.80 3.10 9.40
CA GLN A 481 9.72 2.38 8.72
C GLN A 481 9.01 1.38 9.66
N TYR A 482 9.74 0.65 10.51
CA TYR A 482 9.15 -0.21 11.54
C TYR A 482 8.27 0.58 12.54
N LEU A 483 8.69 1.77 12.97
CA LEU A 483 7.86 2.63 13.81
C LEU A 483 6.54 2.97 13.10
N ILE A 484 6.59 3.35 11.82
CA ILE A 484 5.39 3.62 11.00
C ILE A 484 4.47 2.39 10.93
N PHE A 485 4.99 1.22 10.51
CA PHE A 485 4.18 0.01 10.36
C PHE A 485 3.68 -0.59 11.68
N THR A 486 4.29 -0.25 12.81
CA THR A 486 3.78 -0.64 14.14
C THR A 486 2.87 0.40 14.79
N GLY A 487 2.53 1.48 14.08
CA GLY A 487 1.58 2.49 14.54
C GLY A 487 2.20 3.68 15.27
N HIS A 488 3.52 3.75 15.42
CA HIS A 488 4.27 4.88 15.99
C HIS A 488 4.63 5.92 14.91
N VAL A 489 3.65 6.28 14.07
CA VAL A 489 3.89 7.01 12.81
C VAL A 489 4.62 8.34 13.01
N ASN A 490 4.21 9.15 13.98
CA ASN A 490 4.88 10.43 14.28
C ASN A 490 6.36 10.25 14.65
N GLU A 491 6.70 9.21 15.42
CA GLU A 491 8.09 8.92 15.81
C GLU A 491 8.91 8.41 14.62
N GLY A 492 8.29 7.62 13.74
CA GLY A 492 8.92 7.15 12.51
C GLY A 492 9.15 8.26 11.49
N ILE A 493 8.19 9.17 11.30
CA ILE A 493 8.36 10.36 10.45
C ILE A 493 9.46 11.26 11.03
N ALA A 494 9.42 11.58 12.32
CA ALA A 494 10.48 12.38 12.96
C ALA A 494 11.88 11.72 12.87
N ALA A 495 11.95 10.39 12.90
CA ALA A 495 13.20 9.66 12.68
C ALA A 495 13.68 9.72 11.21
N LEU A 496 12.77 9.72 10.23
CA LEU A 496 13.10 9.94 8.82
C LEU A 496 13.54 11.40 8.57
N GLU A 497 12.85 12.39 9.14
CA GLU A 497 13.25 13.81 9.07
C GLU A 497 14.66 14.04 9.66
N GLN A 498 14.96 13.45 10.82
CA GLN A 498 16.30 13.53 11.44
C GLN A 498 17.37 12.83 10.60
N LEU A 499 17.03 11.74 9.91
CA LEU A 499 17.94 11.04 9.01
C LEU A 499 18.16 11.85 7.72
N GLU A 500 17.10 12.42 7.15
CA GLU A 500 17.17 13.31 5.98
C GLU A 500 18.03 14.56 6.26
N GLN A 501 17.97 15.15 7.45
CA GLN A 501 18.88 16.24 7.83
C GLN A 501 20.37 15.84 7.81
N GLN A 502 20.69 14.57 8.03
CA GLN A 502 22.07 14.06 8.01
C GLN A 502 22.51 13.63 6.60
N VAL A 503 21.60 13.10 5.80
CA VAL A 503 21.84 12.64 4.42
C VAL A 503 20.86 13.29 3.44
N PRO A 504 20.91 14.63 3.25
CA PRO A 504 19.85 15.38 2.58
C PRO A 504 19.58 14.98 1.14
N PHE A 505 20.54 14.39 0.44
CA PHE A 505 20.37 13.91 -0.94
C PHE A 505 20.14 12.39 -1.05
N ASN A 506 19.91 11.66 0.04
CA ASN A 506 19.70 10.21 -0.08
C ASN A 506 18.30 9.86 -0.59
N ALA A 507 18.25 9.14 -1.72
CA ALA A 507 17.00 8.82 -2.38
C ALA A 507 16.09 7.88 -1.56
N GLU A 508 16.65 6.83 -0.96
CA GLU A 508 15.88 5.83 -0.21
C GLU A 508 15.20 6.42 1.05
N VAL A 509 15.86 7.37 1.72
CA VAL A 509 15.29 8.07 2.90
C VAL A 509 14.19 9.04 2.48
N ARG A 510 14.41 9.86 1.46
CA ARG A 510 13.38 10.78 0.94
C ARG A 510 12.16 10.03 0.41
N ALA A 511 12.35 8.90 -0.27
CA ALA A 511 11.26 8.06 -0.73
C ALA A 511 10.44 7.50 0.44
N ALA A 512 11.10 6.91 1.44
CA ALA A 512 10.44 6.41 2.66
C ALA A 512 9.67 7.52 3.41
N HIS A 513 10.20 8.75 3.44
CA HIS A 513 9.53 9.90 4.04
C HIS A 513 8.29 10.32 3.23
N ALA A 514 8.40 10.42 1.90
CA ALA A 514 7.27 10.73 1.03
C ALA A 514 6.15 9.67 1.08
N ASP A 515 6.49 8.37 1.14
CA ASP A 515 5.52 7.28 1.36
C ASP A 515 4.81 7.42 2.73
N ALA A 516 5.55 7.77 3.78
CA ALA A 516 4.98 8.00 5.12
C ALA A 516 4.00 9.19 5.15
N VAL A 517 4.35 10.29 4.47
CA VAL A 517 3.50 11.49 4.31
C VAL A 517 2.24 11.16 3.49
N SER A 518 2.38 10.41 2.39
CA SER A 518 1.22 9.92 1.62
C SER A 518 0.31 9.04 2.49
N GLY A 519 0.89 8.15 3.30
CA GLY A 519 0.19 7.31 4.27
C GLY A 519 -0.49 8.07 5.43
N GLN A 520 -0.09 9.32 5.69
CA GLN A 520 -0.79 10.24 6.59
C GLN A 520 -2.00 10.92 5.94
N ALA A 521 -2.42 10.48 4.74
CA ALA A 521 -3.44 11.12 3.91
C ALA A 521 -3.03 12.51 3.36
N HIS A 522 -1.73 12.74 3.15
CA HIS A 522 -1.19 13.94 2.49
C HIS A 522 -0.55 13.62 1.12
N PRO A 523 -1.31 13.09 0.14
CA PRO A 523 -0.74 12.63 -1.12
C PRO A 523 -0.22 13.79 -1.99
N ARG A 524 -0.76 15.02 -1.87
CA ARG A 524 -0.25 16.17 -2.64
C ARG A 524 1.07 16.68 -2.08
N GLN A 525 1.22 16.65 -0.74
CA GLN A 525 2.51 16.88 -0.11
C GLN A 525 3.54 15.83 -0.59
N ALA A 526 3.18 14.55 -0.59
CA ALA A 526 4.07 13.49 -1.09
C ALA A 526 4.45 13.67 -2.58
N ILE A 527 3.51 14.03 -3.46
CA ILE A 527 3.78 14.38 -4.87
C ILE A 527 4.83 15.51 -4.97
N SER A 528 4.74 16.53 -4.12
CA SER A 528 5.72 17.63 -4.11
C SER A 528 7.12 17.15 -3.68
N MET A 529 7.20 16.26 -2.68
CA MET A 529 8.45 15.67 -2.21
C MET A 529 9.11 14.77 -3.26
N TYR A 530 8.34 13.94 -3.97
CA TYR A 530 8.85 13.13 -5.08
C TYR A 530 9.31 14.00 -6.25
N ARG A 531 8.53 15.03 -6.66
CA ARG A 531 8.93 15.94 -7.75
C ARG A 531 10.21 16.72 -7.43
N ALA A 532 10.36 17.19 -6.19
CA ALA A 532 11.60 17.82 -5.74
C ALA A 532 12.78 16.82 -5.80
N SER A 533 12.59 15.60 -5.33
CA SER A 533 13.66 14.60 -5.27
C SER A 533 14.06 14.05 -6.64
N LEU A 534 13.13 13.96 -7.59
CA LEU A 534 13.39 13.64 -9.00
C LEU A 534 14.13 14.77 -9.75
N THR A 535 14.29 15.96 -9.16
CA THR A 535 15.19 16.99 -9.70
C THR A 535 16.65 16.66 -9.40
N ASP A 536 16.93 16.08 -8.23
CA ASP A 536 18.27 15.62 -7.82
C ASP A 536 18.59 14.23 -8.41
N HIS A 537 17.58 13.35 -8.50
CA HIS A 537 17.70 11.94 -8.92
C HIS A 537 16.73 11.59 -10.07
N PRO A 538 16.92 12.13 -11.29
CA PRO A 538 15.97 12.01 -12.40
C PRO A 538 15.80 10.59 -12.93
N ASP A 539 16.74 9.68 -12.63
CA ASP A 539 16.73 8.27 -13.01
C ASP A 539 16.23 7.33 -11.90
N SER A 540 15.81 7.87 -10.75
CA SER A 540 15.31 7.08 -9.61
C SER A 540 13.96 6.41 -9.90
N VAL A 541 14.04 5.14 -10.28
CA VAL A 541 12.90 4.24 -10.56
C VAL A 541 11.95 4.13 -9.35
N GLU A 542 12.50 4.14 -8.12
CA GLU A 542 11.72 4.07 -6.88
C GLU A 542 10.89 5.35 -6.68
N MET A 543 11.52 6.53 -6.81
CA MET A 543 10.81 7.80 -6.69
C MET A 543 9.77 8.00 -7.79
N LEU A 544 10.06 7.54 -9.02
CA LEU A 544 9.12 7.63 -10.13
C LEU A 544 7.88 6.74 -9.89
N ALA A 545 8.06 5.52 -9.38
CA ALA A 545 6.95 4.65 -8.97
C ALA A 545 6.17 5.22 -7.77
N GLY A 546 6.86 5.78 -6.77
CA GLY A 546 6.26 6.48 -5.64
C GLY A 546 5.42 7.68 -6.06
N LEU A 547 5.94 8.53 -6.96
CA LEU A 547 5.19 9.61 -7.59
C LEU A 547 3.92 9.09 -8.28
N GLY A 548 4.00 7.98 -9.00
CA GLY A 548 2.85 7.35 -9.64
C GLY A 548 1.76 6.94 -8.64
N ARG A 549 2.14 6.30 -7.53
CA ARG A 549 1.21 5.86 -6.47
C ARG A 549 0.60 7.03 -5.69
N ALA A 550 1.40 8.04 -5.36
CA ALA A 550 0.89 9.26 -4.73
C ALA A 550 -0.05 10.04 -5.67
N SER A 551 0.24 10.05 -6.99
CA SER A 551 -0.62 10.64 -8.02
C SER A 551 -1.95 9.91 -8.15
N LEU A 552 -1.97 8.57 -8.13
CA LEU A 552 -3.20 7.78 -8.07
C LEU A 552 -4.02 8.10 -6.81
N THR A 553 -3.37 8.24 -5.66
CA THR A 553 -4.03 8.57 -4.38
C THR A 553 -4.61 10.00 -4.37
N ALA A 554 -4.08 10.91 -5.20
CA ALA A 554 -4.53 12.29 -5.34
C ALA A 554 -5.44 12.51 -6.57
N ASP A 555 -5.90 11.46 -7.24
CA ASP A 555 -6.66 11.50 -8.51
C ASP A 555 -5.95 12.27 -9.66
N ASP A 556 -4.62 12.38 -9.64
CA ASP A 556 -3.78 12.90 -10.75
C ASP A 556 -3.39 11.78 -11.72
N TYR A 557 -4.40 11.24 -12.40
CA TYR A 557 -4.22 10.13 -13.34
C TYR A 557 -3.36 10.48 -14.56
N ALA A 558 -3.24 11.78 -14.90
CA ALA A 558 -2.36 12.25 -15.98
C ALA A 558 -0.88 12.09 -15.62
N THR A 559 -0.49 12.44 -14.39
CA THR A 559 0.86 12.13 -13.88
C THR A 559 1.07 10.62 -13.77
N ALA A 560 0.10 9.86 -13.23
CA ALA A 560 0.23 8.40 -13.12
C ALA A 560 0.42 7.71 -14.49
N LYS A 561 -0.33 8.12 -15.51
CA LYS A 561 -0.16 7.62 -16.89
C LYS A 561 1.20 7.96 -17.49
N THR A 562 1.71 9.17 -17.22
CA THR A 562 3.06 9.57 -17.65
C THR A 562 4.12 8.69 -16.98
N VAL A 563 3.95 8.37 -15.70
CA VAL A 563 4.82 7.45 -14.95
C VAL A 563 4.80 6.03 -15.55
N ASP A 564 3.62 5.46 -15.84
CA ASP A 564 3.50 4.13 -16.47
C ASP A 564 4.17 4.09 -17.86
N GLN A 565 3.99 5.14 -18.66
CA GLN A 565 4.62 5.26 -19.97
C GLN A 565 6.15 5.35 -19.88
N THR A 566 6.69 6.08 -18.90
CA THR A 566 8.14 6.23 -18.68
C THR A 566 8.77 4.94 -18.14
N LEU A 567 8.12 4.27 -17.19
CA LEU A 567 8.60 2.99 -16.64
C LEU A 567 8.51 1.85 -17.66
N GLY A 568 7.51 1.90 -18.55
CA GLY A 568 7.31 0.94 -19.63
C GLY A 568 7.31 -0.50 -19.12
N ASN A 569 7.98 -1.41 -19.83
CA ASN A 569 8.27 -2.76 -19.35
C ASN A 569 9.77 -2.95 -19.03
N THR A 570 10.47 -1.86 -18.71
CA THR A 570 11.94 -1.82 -18.55
C THR A 570 12.40 -2.33 -17.18
N PHE A 571 11.52 -2.25 -16.17
CA PHE A 571 11.84 -2.60 -14.77
C PHE A 571 10.96 -3.72 -14.17
N PRO A 572 10.85 -4.90 -14.83
CA PRO A 572 10.05 -6.02 -14.32
C PRO A 572 10.64 -6.66 -13.04
N ASP A 573 11.86 -6.33 -12.68
CA ASP A 573 12.55 -6.77 -11.46
C ASP A 573 12.29 -5.89 -10.22
N SER A 574 11.67 -4.72 -10.40
CA SER A 574 11.43 -3.74 -9.33
C SER A 574 10.08 -3.97 -8.62
N GLY A 575 10.14 -4.19 -7.31
CA GLY A 575 8.96 -4.32 -6.45
C GLY A 575 8.10 -3.06 -6.41
N ALA A 576 8.73 -1.87 -6.38
CA ALA A 576 8.04 -0.59 -6.41
C ALA A 576 7.28 -0.36 -7.73
N VAL A 577 7.89 -0.69 -8.87
CA VAL A 577 7.23 -0.61 -10.19
C VAL A 577 6.10 -1.61 -10.30
N ARG A 578 6.27 -2.83 -9.80
CA ARG A 578 5.19 -3.83 -9.72
C ARG A 578 4.01 -3.33 -8.88
N GLY A 579 4.28 -2.76 -7.70
CA GLY A 579 3.25 -2.18 -6.83
C GLY A 579 2.50 -1.04 -7.52
N PHE A 580 3.22 -0.06 -8.08
CA PHE A 580 2.61 1.00 -8.88
C PHE A 580 1.77 0.45 -10.06
N LYS A 581 2.28 -0.53 -10.79
CA LYS A 581 1.53 -1.15 -11.90
C LYS A 581 0.31 -1.94 -11.45
N ARG A 582 0.31 -2.56 -10.27
CA ARG A 582 -0.90 -3.14 -9.67
C ARG A 582 -1.93 -2.04 -9.47
N ASP A 583 -1.56 -1.00 -8.73
CA ASP A 583 -2.45 0.11 -8.36
C ASP A 583 -3.02 0.81 -9.61
N TYR A 584 -2.17 1.03 -10.63
CA TYR A 584 -2.57 1.63 -11.91
C TYR A 584 -3.45 0.71 -12.76
N ASN A 585 -3.19 -0.61 -12.77
CA ASN A 585 -4.06 -1.56 -13.46
C ASN A 585 -5.42 -1.70 -12.78
N ALA A 586 -5.47 -1.72 -11.44
CA ALA A 586 -6.73 -1.70 -10.69
C ALA A 586 -7.56 -0.43 -10.99
N TYR A 587 -6.91 0.74 -11.05
CA TYR A 587 -7.54 1.97 -11.53
C TYR A 587 -8.04 1.87 -12.99
N ARG A 588 -7.37 1.11 -13.86
CA ARG A 588 -7.78 0.91 -15.26
C ARG A 588 -8.81 -0.19 -15.48
N SER A 589 -9.07 -1.06 -14.51
CA SER A 589 -10.09 -2.10 -14.62
C SER A 589 -11.52 -1.54 -14.56
N PRO A 590 -12.49 -2.18 -15.26
CA PRO A 590 -13.89 -2.17 -14.83
C PRO A 590 -14.02 -2.49 -13.35
N VAL A 591 -15.03 -1.94 -12.67
CA VAL A 591 -15.26 -2.21 -11.25
C VAL A 591 -16.73 -2.52 -11.02
N PHE A 592 -17.00 -3.62 -10.32
CA PHE A 592 -18.30 -3.91 -9.74
C PHE A 592 -18.25 -3.62 -8.23
N THR A 593 -19.19 -2.82 -7.74
CA THR A 593 -19.42 -2.68 -6.30
C THR A 593 -20.84 -3.10 -5.96
N THR A 594 -21.03 -3.72 -4.79
CA THR A 594 -22.36 -3.96 -4.25
C THR A 594 -22.37 -3.94 -2.73
N ASP A 595 -23.36 -3.24 -2.18
CA ASP A 595 -23.68 -3.20 -0.76
C ASP A 595 -25.04 -3.85 -0.55
N LEU A 596 -25.09 -4.83 0.36
CA LEU A 596 -26.28 -5.58 0.75
C LEU A 596 -26.54 -5.36 2.24
N SER A 597 -27.80 -5.10 2.59
CA SER A 597 -28.24 -5.03 3.99
C SER A 597 -29.57 -5.75 4.17
N PHE A 598 -29.69 -6.48 5.26
CA PHE A 598 -30.91 -7.16 5.71
C PHE A 598 -31.17 -6.76 7.16
N GLU A 599 -32.31 -6.13 7.45
CA GLU A 599 -32.73 -5.73 8.80
C GLU A 599 -33.94 -6.54 9.24
N HIS A 600 -34.00 -6.88 10.53
CA HIS A 600 -35.14 -7.50 11.20
C HIS A 600 -35.40 -6.85 12.56
N GLY A 601 -36.67 -6.72 12.94
CA GLY A 601 -37.12 -5.88 14.05
C GLY A 601 -37.26 -4.42 13.59
N ASN A 602 -37.43 -3.49 14.53
CA ASN A 602 -37.64 -2.05 14.25
C ASN A 602 -39.00 -1.74 13.59
N SER A 603 -40.09 -2.19 14.23
CA SER A 603 -41.45 -2.12 13.70
C SER A 603 -41.91 -0.68 13.35
N ALA A 604 -41.35 0.33 14.03
CA ALA A 604 -41.54 1.74 13.72
C ALA A 604 -41.20 2.09 12.25
N LEU A 605 -40.16 1.48 11.67
CA LEU A 605 -39.71 1.70 10.29
C LEU A 605 -40.19 0.58 9.34
N ALA A 606 -39.90 -0.68 9.66
CA ALA A 606 -40.33 -1.89 8.93
C ALA A 606 -39.96 -3.15 9.75
N ASP A 607 -40.79 -4.19 9.78
CA ASP A 607 -40.51 -5.43 10.56
C ASP A 607 -39.32 -6.24 10.02
N ASN A 608 -39.16 -6.17 8.69
CA ASN A 608 -38.10 -6.80 7.93
C ASN A 608 -37.80 -5.93 6.71
N SER A 609 -36.53 -5.67 6.42
CA SER A 609 -36.12 -5.03 5.17
C SER A 609 -34.92 -5.72 4.54
N PHE A 610 -34.81 -5.62 3.22
CA PHE A 610 -33.63 -5.99 2.46
C PHE A 610 -33.33 -4.88 1.45
N THR A 611 -32.07 -4.52 1.31
CA THR A 611 -31.57 -3.58 0.31
C THR A 611 -30.33 -4.12 -0.38
N SER A 612 -30.19 -3.76 -1.65
CA SER A 612 -29.05 -4.02 -2.51
C SER A 612 -28.81 -2.76 -3.32
N ASP A 613 -27.64 -2.15 -3.17
CA ASP A 613 -27.18 -1.01 -3.96
C ASP A 613 -25.93 -1.45 -4.73
N SER A 614 -25.97 -1.38 -6.06
CA SER A 614 -24.95 -2.01 -6.90
C SER A 614 -24.54 -1.11 -8.08
N TYR A 615 -23.25 -0.94 -8.29
CA TYR A 615 -22.68 -0.20 -9.43
C TYR A 615 -21.81 -1.10 -10.30
N VAL A 616 -21.91 -0.93 -11.62
CA VAL A 616 -20.98 -1.47 -12.61
C VAL A 616 -20.35 -0.31 -13.36
N TYR A 617 -19.07 -0.06 -13.13
CA TYR A 617 -18.26 0.98 -13.79
C TYR A 617 -17.49 0.41 -14.99
N SER A 618 -17.40 1.20 -16.05
CA SER A 618 -16.48 0.97 -17.16
C SER A 618 -15.02 1.13 -16.73
N PRO A 619 -14.05 0.66 -17.56
CA PRO A 619 -12.70 1.20 -17.55
C PRO A 619 -12.74 2.74 -17.70
N PRO A 620 -11.73 3.46 -17.20
CA PRO A 620 -11.61 4.90 -17.43
C PRO A 620 -11.28 5.19 -18.90
N PHE A 621 -11.89 6.25 -19.44
CA PHE A 621 -11.59 6.83 -20.75
C PHE A 621 -11.26 8.32 -20.61
N GLY A 622 -10.44 8.86 -21.52
CA GLY A 622 -9.93 10.23 -21.40
C GLY A 622 -9.17 10.49 -20.08
N ASP A 623 -8.58 9.44 -19.50
CA ASP A 623 -7.85 9.39 -18.24
C ASP A 623 -8.60 9.86 -16.97
N ASN A 624 -9.87 10.29 -17.07
CA ASN A 624 -10.57 10.96 -15.97
C ASN A 624 -12.07 10.62 -15.90
N TRP A 625 -12.63 9.96 -16.92
CA TRP A 625 -14.06 9.66 -17.01
C TRP A 625 -14.33 8.16 -16.91
N ARG A 626 -15.37 7.77 -16.19
CA ARG A 626 -16.00 6.45 -16.23
C ARG A 626 -17.49 6.63 -16.55
N VAL A 627 -18.09 5.67 -17.23
CA VAL A 627 -19.56 5.52 -17.26
C VAL A 627 -19.95 4.36 -16.37
N PHE A 628 -21.14 4.42 -15.79
CA PHE A 628 -21.64 3.36 -14.92
C PHE A 628 -23.12 3.08 -15.12
N SER A 629 -23.50 1.86 -14.75
CA SER A 629 -24.87 1.47 -14.45
C SER A 629 -25.01 1.29 -12.94
N HIS A 630 -26.03 1.87 -12.35
CA HIS A 630 -26.36 1.80 -10.92
C HIS A 630 -27.73 1.13 -10.78
N THR A 631 -27.89 0.20 -9.85
CA THR A 631 -29.19 -0.41 -9.53
C THR A 631 -29.35 -0.54 -8.03
N PHE A 632 -30.34 0.18 -7.52
CA PHE A 632 -30.90 0.00 -6.19
C PHE A 632 -32.12 -0.92 -6.27
N TYR A 633 -32.11 -1.99 -5.47
CA TYR A 633 -33.26 -2.83 -5.18
C TYR A 633 -33.50 -2.84 -3.68
N GLY A 634 -34.75 -2.66 -3.25
CA GLY A 634 -35.13 -2.84 -1.87
C GLY A 634 -36.52 -3.42 -1.71
N PHE A 635 -36.73 -4.11 -0.60
CA PHE A 635 -37.98 -4.74 -0.20
C PHE A 635 -38.16 -4.57 1.30
N ALA A 636 -39.38 -4.27 1.73
CA ALA A 636 -39.72 -4.17 3.15
C ALA A 636 -41.10 -4.75 3.44
N GLN A 637 -41.23 -5.33 4.64
CA GLN A 637 -42.49 -5.73 5.24
C GLN A 637 -42.86 -4.68 6.29
N THR A 638 -44.09 -4.17 6.20
CA THR A 638 -44.65 -3.13 7.08
C THR A 638 -46.04 -3.56 7.57
N ASP A 639 -46.59 -2.85 8.55
CA ASP A 639 -47.99 -3.02 9.00
C ASP A 639 -49.01 -2.94 7.83
N GLY A 640 -48.69 -2.13 6.80
CA GLY A 640 -49.48 -1.96 5.59
C GLY A 640 -49.27 -3.06 4.53
N GLY A 641 -48.43 -4.06 4.80
CA GLY A 641 -48.07 -5.14 3.88
C GLY A 641 -46.65 -5.00 3.31
N HIS A 642 -46.42 -5.72 2.21
CA HIS A 642 -45.11 -5.78 1.55
C HIS A 642 -44.97 -4.70 0.49
N VAL A 643 -43.83 -4.02 0.48
CA VAL A 643 -43.48 -3.02 -0.52
C VAL A 643 -42.11 -3.33 -1.14
N SER A 644 -41.96 -3.08 -2.44
CA SER A 644 -40.68 -3.20 -3.14
C SER A 644 -40.41 -1.98 -4.00
N ARG A 645 -39.12 -1.67 -4.16
CA ARG A 645 -38.62 -0.57 -4.96
C ARG A 645 -37.45 -1.05 -5.80
N THR A 646 -37.47 -0.75 -7.08
CA THR A 646 -36.31 -0.92 -7.96
C THR A 646 -36.07 0.39 -8.66
N ARG A 647 -34.82 0.88 -8.62
CA ARG A 647 -34.38 2.11 -9.28
C ARG A 647 -33.07 1.80 -10.01
N THR A 648 -33.08 1.93 -11.32
CA THR A 648 -31.90 1.74 -12.15
C THR A 648 -31.50 3.09 -12.75
N GLY A 649 -30.20 3.38 -12.75
CA GLY A 649 -29.60 4.59 -13.28
C GLY A 649 -28.44 4.30 -14.22
N VAL A 650 -28.16 5.25 -15.10
CA VAL A 650 -26.93 5.31 -15.89
C VAL A 650 -26.33 6.69 -15.77
N GLY A 651 -25.01 6.75 -15.63
CA GLY A 651 -24.33 8.00 -15.31
C GLY A 651 -22.87 8.04 -15.72
N GLY A 652 -22.28 9.21 -15.50
CA GLY A 652 -20.85 9.49 -15.65
C GLY A 652 -20.23 9.87 -14.31
N ASP A 653 -19.02 9.39 -14.07
CA ASP A 653 -18.14 9.74 -12.96
C ASP A 653 -16.87 10.37 -13.54
N TYR A 654 -16.59 11.61 -13.16
CA TYR A 654 -15.44 12.39 -13.61
C TYR A 654 -14.58 12.75 -12.40
N ARG A 655 -13.30 12.38 -12.44
CA ARG A 655 -12.34 12.61 -11.36
C ARG A 655 -11.05 13.16 -11.93
N ARG A 656 -10.62 14.32 -11.43
CA ARG A 656 -9.37 14.97 -11.83
C ARG A 656 -8.80 15.80 -10.69
N GLY A 657 -7.77 15.28 -10.04
CA GLY A 657 -7.05 15.94 -8.96
C GLY A 657 -7.98 16.32 -7.79
N PRO A 658 -8.23 17.61 -7.52
CA PRO A 658 -9.13 18.02 -6.46
C PRO A 658 -10.63 17.82 -6.75
N LEU A 659 -11.04 17.65 -8.01
CA LEU A 659 -12.45 17.68 -8.41
C LEU A 659 -12.98 16.30 -8.78
N THR A 660 -14.07 15.90 -8.12
CA THR A 660 -14.88 14.71 -8.44
C THR A 660 -16.32 15.13 -8.73
N VAL A 661 -16.90 14.64 -9.82
CA VAL A 661 -18.27 14.94 -10.25
C VAL A 661 -18.93 13.65 -10.72
N LEU A 662 -20.01 13.25 -10.06
CA LEU A 662 -20.88 12.16 -10.48
C LEU A 662 -22.23 12.74 -10.92
N GLY A 663 -22.78 12.22 -12.03
CA GLY A 663 -24.12 12.57 -12.49
C GLY A 663 -24.79 11.38 -13.17
N GLU A 664 -26.01 11.04 -12.74
CA GLU A 664 -26.81 9.96 -13.32
C GLU A 664 -28.25 10.37 -13.62
N VAL A 665 -28.83 9.70 -14.62
CA VAL A 665 -30.26 9.70 -14.89
C VAL A 665 -30.82 8.35 -14.46
N THR A 666 -31.89 8.39 -13.68
CA THR A 666 -32.48 7.24 -12.98
C THR A 666 -33.95 7.04 -13.32
N ARG A 667 -34.39 5.78 -13.31
CA ARG A 667 -35.76 5.33 -13.53
C ARG A 667 -36.14 4.34 -12.43
N SER A 668 -37.17 4.67 -11.66
CA SER A 668 -37.83 3.72 -10.76
C SER A 668 -38.88 2.89 -11.53
N ILE A 669 -38.99 1.62 -11.14
CA ILE A 669 -39.89 0.63 -11.72
C ILE A 669 -41.04 0.36 -10.73
N GLY A 670 -42.26 0.17 -11.24
CA GLY A 670 -43.46 -0.05 -10.44
C GLY A 670 -44.55 0.99 -10.72
N ALA A 671 -45.65 0.94 -9.96
CA ALA A 671 -46.79 1.86 -10.09
C ALA A 671 -46.36 3.33 -9.86
N ASP A 672 -45.48 3.57 -8.88
CA ASP A 672 -44.91 4.88 -8.56
C ASP A 672 -43.61 5.21 -9.33
N GLY A 673 -43.38 4.52 -10.45
CA GLY A 673 -42.13 4.59 -11.21
C GLY A 673 -41.83 6.00 -11.76
N ARG A 674 -40.90 6.72 -11.12
CA ARG A 674 -40.45 8.08 -11.48
C ARG A 674 -39.16 8.06 -12.28
N THR A 675 -39.00 9.06 -13.14
CA THR A 675 -37.71 9.41 -13.75
C THR A 675 -37.13 10.59 -12.98
N GLY A 676 -35.84 10.55 -12.65
CA GLY A 676 -35.16 11.60 -11.90
C GLY A 676 -33.66 11.58 -12.14
N GLY A 677 -32.98 12.68 -11.85
CA GLY A 677 -31.51 12.73 -11.77
C GLY A 677 -31.00 12.61 -10.34
N ARG A 678 -29.74 12.18 -10.20
CA ARG A 678 -28.90 12.31 -9.01
C ARG A 678 -27.55 12.87 -9.45
N GLY A 679 -26.93 13.72 -8.65
CA GLY A 679 -25.60 14.23 -8.93
C GLY A 679 -24.88 14.68 -7.66
N THR A 680 -23.56 14.48 -7.65
CA THR A 680 -22.67 14.82 -6.54
C THR A 680 -21.44 15.52 -7.07
N ILE A 681 -21.01 16.59 -6.41
CA ILE A 681 -19.76 17.30 -6.67
C ILE A 681 -18.95 17.28 -5.38
N ALA A 682 -17.68 16.90 -5.45
CA ALA A 682 -16.74 17.00 -4.35
C ALA A 682 -15.48 17.75 -4.80
N TYR A 683 -14.98 18.62 -3.93
CA TYR A 683 -13.75 19.39 -4.14
C TYR A 683 -12.84 19.31 -2.92
N ALA A 684 -11.70 18.65 -3.06
CA ALA A 684 -10.64 18.59 -2.06
C ALA A 684 -9.75 19.83 -2.17
N LEU A 685 -10.00 20.83 -1.32
CA LEU A 685 -9.31 22.14 -1.28
C LEU A 685 -7.79 21.98 -1.07
N ASN A 686 -7.41 21.08 -0.19
CA ASN A 686 -6.05 20.64 0.10
C ASN A 686 -6.12 19.22 0.67
N ASP A 687 -5.01 18.67 1.17
CA ASP A 687 -4.97 17.33 1.77
C ASP A 687 -5.81 17.22 3.07
N TYR A 688 -6.14 18.35 3.71
CA TYR A 688 -6.91 18.39 4.95
C TYR A 688 -8.42 18.54 4.76
N TRP A 689 -8.86 19.35 3.79
CA TRP A 689 -10.25 19.79 3.66
C TRP A 689 -10.86 19.33 2.34
N THR A 690 -11.95 18.57 2.44
CA THR A 690 -12.82 18.23 1.31
C THR A 690 -14.23 18.76 1.56
N VAL A 691 -14.81 19.41 0.56
CA VAL A 691 -16.21 19.88 0.58
C VAL A 691 -16.97 19.15 -0.51
N SER A 692 -18.16 18.63 -0.21
CA SER A 692 -19.03 18.02 -1.21
C SER A 692 -20.46 18.53 -1.12
N ALA A 693 -21.19 18.41 -2.22
CA ALA A 693 -22.61 18.69 -2.32
C ALA A 693 -23.30 17.66 -3.23
N GLY A 694 -24.48 17.20 -2.84
CA GLY A 694 -25.27 16.22 -3.56
C GLY A 694 -26.72 16.68 -3.75
N LEU A 695 -27.35 16.15 -4.80
CA LEU A 695 -28.75 16.35 -5.14
C LEU A 695 -29.33 15.01 -5.61
N ASP A 696 -30.48 14.62 -5.08
CA ASP A 696 -31.27 13.49 -5.60
C ASP A 696 -32.73 13.92 -5.77
N THR A 697 -33.30 13.69 -6.96
CA THR A 697 -34.69 14.07 -7.26
C THR A 697 -35.72 12.99 -6.90
N ASN A 698 -35.27 11.79 -6.54
CA ASN A 698 -36.13 10.68 -6.09
C ASN A 698 -35.39 9.82 -5.07
N ASP A 699 -35.16 10.35 -3.88
CA ASP A 699 -34.26 9.79 -2.87
C ASP A 699 -34.64 8.37 -2.45
N ASN A 700 -33.62 7.53 -2.24
CA ASN A 700 -33.74 6.16 -1.72
C ASN A 700 -33.77 6.11 -0.18
N SER A 701 -33.38 7.19 0.52
CA SER A 701 -33.39 7.30 2.00
C SER A 701 -34.80 7.37 2.62
N LEU A 702 -35.84 7.54 1.80
CA LEU A 702 -37.22 7.73 2.25
C LEU A 702 -37.72 6.51 3.07
N PRO A 703 -38.34 6.71 4.25
CA PRO A 703 -38.86 5.62 5.07
C PRO A 703 -39.83 4.69 4.32
N TRP A 704 -39.71 3.38 4.55
CA TRP A 704 -40.51 2.37 3.83
C TRP A 704 -42.02 2.56 3.97
N LYS A 705 -42.52 2.95 5.16
CA LYS A 705 -43.95 3.29 5.36
C LYS A 705 -44.40 4.51 4.55
N ALA A 706 -43.51 5.48 4.32
CA ALA A 706 -43.82 6.64 3.46
C ALA A 706 -43.91 6.21 1.99
N TYR A 707 -42.97 5.39 1.52
CA TYR A 707 -43.00 4.85 0.15
C TYR A 707 -44.23 3.95 -0.10
N ALA A 708 -44.62 3.13 0.88
CA ALA A 708 -45.87 2.35 0.84
C ALA A 708 -47.14 3.23 0.80
N ALA A 709 -47.07 4.47 1.31
CA ALA A 709 -48.13 5.47 1.21
C ALA A 709 -48.06 6.33 -0.08
N HIS A 710 -47.33 5.87 -1.11
CA HIS A 710 -47.10 6.56 -2.39
C HIS A 710 -46.40 7.94 -2.27
N ILE A 711 -45.68 8.16 -1.16
CA ILE A 711 -44.90 9.38 -0.93
C ILE A 711 -43.53 9.22 -1.62
N TRP A 712 -43.00 10.33 -2.13
CA TRP A 712 -41.67 10.41 -2.75
C TRP A 712 -40.96 11.68 -2.28
N GLY A 713 -39.63 11.66 -2.30
CA GLY A 713 -38.79 12.75 -1.80
C GLY A 713 -37.72 13.18 -2.79
N ARG A 714 -37.40 14.47 -2.78
CA ARG A 714 -36.16 15.01 -3.36
C ARG A 714 -35.29 15.54 -2.23
N SER A 715 -33.98 15.31 -2.30
CA SER A 715 -33.02 15.70 -1.29
C SER A 715 -31.86 16.50 -1.88
N ALA A 716 -31.26 17.31 -1.02
CA ALA A 716 -30.02 18.02 -1.25
C ALA A 716 -29.16 17.89 0.00
N ASN A 717 -27.86 17.66 -0.15
CA ASN A 717 -26.94 17.59 0.98
C ASN A 717 -25.66 18.37 0.70
N ALA A 718 -25.01 18.84 1.76
CA ALA A 718 -23.68 19.41 1.75
C ALA A 718 -22.85 18.77 2.87
N GLU A 719 -21.58 18.49 2.61
CA GLU A 719 -20.67 17.88 3.58
C GLU A 719 -19.31 18.58 3.57
N VAL A 720 -18.70 18.72 4.74
CA VAL A 720 -17.32 19.15 4.94
C VAL A 720 -16.60 18.08 5.74
N VAL A 721 -15.51 17.56 5.18
CA VAL A 721 -14.59 16.63 5.83
C VAL A 721 -13.27 17.34 6.10
N TYR A 722 -12.89 17.40 7.37
CA TYR A 722 -11.56 17.79 7.83
C TYR A 722 -10.80 16.54 8.31
N ARG A 723 -9.77 16.14 7.59
CA ARG A 723 -8.88 15.04 7.97
C ARG A 723 -7.52 15.63 8.34
N GLN A 724 -7.14 15.56 9.62
CA GLN A 724 -5.82 16.06 10.05
C GLN A 724 -4.70 15.10 9.67
N ASN A 725 -5.00 13.79 9.68
CA ASN A 725 -4.12 12.68 9.29
C ASN A 725 -4.93 11.37 9.29
N ASP A 726 -4.27 10.21 9.18
CA ASP A 726 -4.90 8.88 9.28
C ASP A 726 -5.67 8.66 10.60
N ARG A 727 -5.27 9.35 11.68
CA ARG A 727 -5.80 9.16 13.04
C ARG A 727 -6.99 10.03 13.38
N ARG A 728 -7.19 11.17 12.71
CA ARG A 728 -8.20 12.16 13.12
C ARG A 728 -8.97 12.73 11.93
N GLU A 729 -10.27 12.48 11.94
CA GLU A 729 -11.22 12.99 10.95
C GLU A 729 -12.42 13.62 11.67
N VAL A 730 -12.89 14.76 11.15
CA VAL A 730 -14.14 15.41 11.53
C VAL A 730 -14.97 15.59 10.28
N ARG A 731 -16.21 15.11 10.31
CA ARG A 731 -17.19 15.17 9.24
C ARG A 731 -18.39 15.97 9.74
N LEU A 732 -18.79 16.99 8.99
CA LEU A 732 -20.00 17.78 9.24
C LEU A 732 -20.84 17.73 7.97
N SER A 733 -22.10 17.31 8.06
CA SER A 733 -23.04 17.31 6.95
C SER A 733 -24.32 18.07 7.29
N TYR A 734 -25.00 18.54 6.26
CA TYR A 734 -26.33 19.14 6.31
C TYR A 734 -27.15 18.60 5.13
N GLY A 735 -28.27 17.94 5.44
CA GLY A 735 -29.24 17.41 4.49
C GLY A 735 -30.56 18.18 4.54
N VAL A 736 -31.23 18.31 3.41
CA VAL A 736 -32.59 18.83 3.33
C VAL A 736 -33.40 18.07 2.28
N SER A 737 -34.51 17.50 2.72
CA SER A 737 -35.39 16.64 1.93
C SER A 737 -36.81 17.19 1.90
N ARG A 738 -37.37 17.36 0.70
CA ARG A 738 -38.75 17.80 0.50
C ARG A 738 -39.58 16.65 -0.03
N TYR A 739 -40.52 16.18 0.78
CA TYR A 739 -41.43 15.09 0.44
C TYR A 739 -42.70 15.61 -0.23
N SER A 740 -43.35 14.73 -0.99
CA SER A 740 -44.55 15.03 -1.78
C SER A 740 -45.80 15.31 -0.95
N ASP A 741 -45.82 14.88 0.30
CA ASP A 741 -46.85 15.17 1.32
C ASP A 741 -46.68 16.56 1.96
N SER A 742 -45.80 17.39 1.41
CA SER A 742 -45.35 18.71 1.88
C SER A 742 -44.49 18.73 3.15
N ASN A 743 -44.04 17.58 3.66
CA ASN A 743 -43.05 17.55 4.73
C ASN A 743 -41.69 18.09 4.22
N LEU A 744 -41.07 18.98 5.01
CA LEU A 744 -39.68 19.37 4.88
C LEU A 744 -38.93 18.71 6.04
N HIS A 745 -38.10 17.73 5.70
CA HIS A 745 -37.14 17.10 6.57
C HIS A 745 -35.80 17.84 6.41
N GLN A 746 -35.13 18.17 7.50
CA GLN A 746 -33.79 18.78 7.49
C GLN A 746 -32.95 18.05 8.53
N GLU A 747 -31.76 17.62 8.14
CA GLU A 747 -30.76 16.89 8.91
C GLU A 747 -29.48 17.73 9.03
N ILE A 748 -28.83 17.74 10.18
CA ILE A 748 -27.40 18.03 10.32
C ILE A 748 -26.77 16.75 10.84
N THR A 749 -25.53 16.38 10.51
CA THR A 749 -24.77 15.36 11.27
C THR A 749 -23.33 15.80 11.49
N ALA A 750 -22.76 15.44 12.64
CA ALA A 750 -21.38 15.72 12.97
C ALA A 750 -20.72 14.48 13.61
N THR A 751 -19.71 13.94 12.95
CA THR A 751 -18.91 12.81 13.44
C THR A 751 -17.47 13.25 13.63
N ALA A 752 -16.95 13.10 14.84
CA ALA A 752 -15.54 13.33 15.16
C ALA A 752 -14.89 12.00 15.57
N THR A 753 -13.94 11.51 14.77
CA THR A 753 -13.22 10.25 15.00
C THR A 753 -11.77 10.53 15.39
N GLN A 754 -11.33 9.90 16.48
CA GLN A 754 -9.96 9.93 16.97
C GLN A 754 -9.45 8.51 17.20
N ARG A 755 -8.31 8.17 16.59
CA ARG A 755 -7.54 6.96 16.92
C ARG A 755 -6.83 7.18 18.26
N VAL A 756 -7.17 6.37 19.25
CA VAL A 756 -6.64 6.47 20.62
C VAL A 756 -5.56 5.43 20.92
N TYR A 757 -5.54 4.33 20.15
CA TYR A 757 -4.54 3.28 20.27
C TYR A 757 -4.20 2.71 18.88
N THR A 758 -2.93 2.38 18.68
CA THR A 758 -2.45 1.68 17.48
C THR A 758 -1.25 0.83 17.86
N SER A 759 -1.21 -0.40 17.34
CA SER A 759 -0.07 -1.30 17.36
C SER A 759 -0.05 -2.10 16.06
N ALA A 760 1.00 -2.90 15.85
CA ALA A 760 1.22 -3.66 14.62
C ALA A 760 0.07 -4.58 14.14
N LYS A 761 -0.86 -4.96 15.04
CA LYS A 761 -2.04 -5.77 14.70
C LYS A 761 -3.35 -5.19 15.19
N GLN A 762 -3.33 -4.11 15.98
CA GLN A 762 -4.52 -3.62 16.69
C GLN A 762 -4.67 -2.12 16.57
N LEU A 763 -5.91 -1.67 16.53
CA LEU A 763 -6.26 -0.27 16.35
C LEU A 763 -7.56 0.01 17.08
N VAL A 764 -7.63 1.12 17.83
CA VAL A 764 -8.86 1.58 18.49
C VAL A 764 -9.18 2.97 18.01
N ASN A 765 -10.34 3.11 17.36
CA ASN A 765 -10.97 4.39 17.07
C ASN A 765 -12.04 4.66 18.13
N VAL A 766 -12.13 5.91 18.57
CA VAL A 766 -13.26 6.45 19.32
C VAL A 766 -13.91 7.52 18.45
N SER A 767 -15.21 7.40 18.23
CA SER A 767 -16.01 8.34 17.45
C SER A 767 -17.11 8.94 18.32
N LEU A 768 -17.31 10.25 18.21
CA LEU A 768 -18.48 10.95 18.75
C LEU A 768 -19.41 11.32 17.59
N ASN A 769 -20.68 10.93 17.67
CA ASN A 769 -21.70 11.15 16.64
C ASN A 769 -22.83 12.06 17.18
N LEU A 770 -23.21 13.07 16.38
CA LEU A 770 -24.07 14.21 16.67
C LEU A 770 -24.82 14.67 15.38
N GLY A 771 -25.68 15.71 15.41
CA GLY A 771 -26.49 16.19 14.26
C GLY A 771 -27.70 17.12 14.57
N THR A 772 -28.72 17.35 13.72
CA THR A 772 -30.07 17.90 14.10
C THR A 772 -31.16 17.59 13.05
N ASP A 773 -32.24 16.85 13.38
CA ASP A 773 -33.37 16.55 12.48
C ASP A 773 -34.57 17.42 12.81
N SER A 774 -35.39 17.71 11.81
CA SER A 774 -36.68 18.37 11.99
C SER A 774 -37.60 18.07 10.82
N ASN A 775 -38.83 17.69 11.14
CA ASN A 775 -39.90 17.51 10.18
C ASN A 775 -40.96 18.59 10.38
N THR A 776 -41.39 19.25 9.31
CA THR A 776 -42.50 20.22 9.39
C THR A 776 -43.86 19.55 9.54
N ARG A 777 -43.98 18.25 9.20
CA ARG A 777 -45.21 17.47 9.30
C ARG A 777 -45.09 16.43 10.42
N LYS A 778 -46.12 16.35 11.26
CA LYS A 778 -46.25 15.37 12.35
C LYS A 778 -47.31 14.30 12.06
N ASP A 779 -48.42 14.72 11.45
CA ASP A 779 -49.50 13.81 11.03
C ASP A 779 -49.11 13.11 9.71
N ALA A 780 -48.21 12.14 9.84
CA ALA A 780 -47.60 11.38 8.76
C ALA A 780 -47.77 9.86 8.99
N PRO A 781 -47.91 9.04 7.93
CA PRO A 781 -48.00 7.57 8.05
C PRO A 781 -46.64 6.88 8.26
N TYR A 782 -45.62 7.64 8.65
CA TYR A 782 -44.23 7.21 8.82
C TYR A 782 -43.61 7.98 10.00
N PHE A 783 -42.54 7.45 10.58
CA PHE A 783 -41.80 8.11 11.65
C PHE A 783 -41.29 9.49 11.19
N SER A 784 -41.81 10.55 11.82
CA SER A 784 -41.62 11.94 11.38
C SER A 784 -41.53 12.88 12.59
N PRO A 785 -40.47 12.75 13.42
CA PRO A 785 -40.32 13.53 14.64
C PRO A 785 -40.21 15.02 14.31
N GLY A 786 -41.00 15.85 14.99
CA GLY A 786 -41.04 17.29 14.71
C GLY A 786 -39.72 18.01 15.03
N ARG A 787 -38.97 17.48 16.00
CA ARG A 787 -37.59 17.82 16.35
C ARG A 787 -37.10 16.76 17.33
N ASP A 788 -35.86 16.38 17.20
CA ASP A 788 -35.22 15.32 17.95
C ASP A 788 -33.70 15.52 17.97
N TYR A 789 -33.03 14.71 18.78
CA TYR A 789 -31.67 14.95 19.22
C TYR A 789 -30.97 13.64 19.66
N ALA A 790 -30.04 13.07 18.87
CA ALA A 790 -29.18 11.93 19.29
C ALA A 790 -27.67 12.23 19.41
N ALA A 791 -27.07 11.81 20.54
CA ALA A 791 -25.64 11.92 20.79
C ALA A 791 -25.09 10.56 21.24
N ALA A 792 -24.07 10.05 20.56
CA ALA A 792 -23.53 8.71 20.81
C ALA A 792 -22.00 8.65 20.72
N ALA A 793 -21.37 7.92 21.65
CA ALA A 793 -19.97 7.58 21.60
C ALA A 793 -19.80 6.13 21.14
N THR A 794 -18.99 5.91 20.10
CA THR A 794 -18.69 4.59 19.54
C THR A 794 -17.22 4.26 19.72
N VAL A 795 -16.92 3.09 20.26
CA VAL A 795 -15.57 2.52 20.32
C VAL A 795 -15.49 1.38 19.32
N MET A 796 -14.55 1.45 18.37
CA MET A 796 -14.25 0.39 17.41
C MET A 796 -12.85 -0.16 17.66
N HIS A 797 -12.75 -1.44 18.03
CA HIS A 797 -11.50 -2.20 18.04
C HIS A 797 -11.37 -2.97 16.72
N GLN A 798 -10.23 -2.81 16.05
CA GLN A 798 -9.86 -3.58 14.88
C GLN A 798 -8.64 -4.46 15.21
N LEU A 799 -8.72 -5.74 14.83
CA LEU A 799 -7.67 -6.74 14.98
C LEU A 799 -7.35 -7.38 13.63
N THR A 800 -6.09 -7.31 13.20
CA THR A 800 -5.59 -8.06 12.05
C THR A 800 -5.37 -9.52 12.46
N LEU A 801 -6.29 -10.40 12.06
CA LEU A 801 -6.24 -11.83 12.36
C LEU A 801 -5.16 -12.54 11.52
N TRP A 802 -5.04 -12.15 10.25
CA TRP A 802 -4.12 -12.76 9.29
C TRP A 802 -3.66 -11.76 8.23
N LYS A 803 -2.41 -11.89 7.76
CA LYS A 803 -1.83 -11.11 6.66
C LYS A 803 -0.86 -11.98 5.86
N LYS A 804 -0.84 -11.82 4.53
CA LYS A 804 0.14 -12.42 3.62
C LYS A 804 0.37 -11.48 2.43
N GLY A 805 1.42 -10.65 2.53
CA GLY A 805 1.68 -9.57 1.58
C GLY A 805 0.49 -8.60 1.56
N ASP A 806 -0.07 -8.40 0.37
CA ASP A 806 -1.24 -7.54 0.11
C ASP A 806 -2.57 -8.08 0.66
N MET A 807 -2.63 -9.40 0.91
CA MET A 807 -3.83 -10.08 1.38
C MET A 807 -3.96 -9.95 2.90
N SER A 808 -5.16 -9.68 3.42
CA SER A 808 -5.40 -9.65 4.87
C SER A 808 -6.83 -10.04 5.26
N LEU A 809 -6.98 -10.44 6.53
CA LEU A 809 -8.24 -10.57 7.23
C LEU A 809 -8.19 -9.73 8.50
N GLN A 810 -9.11 -8.79 8.61
CA GLN A 810 -9.34 -7.96 9.78
C GLN A 810 -10.69 -8.32 10.41
N GLN A 811 -10.74 -8.31 11.74
CA GLN A 811 -11.98 -8.35 12.51
C GLN A 811 -12.18 -6.97 13.15
N ARG A 812 -13.39 -6.42 13.07
CA ARG A 812 -13.78 -5.17 13.72
C ARG A 812 -14.93 -5.45 14.68
N VAL A 813 -14.78 -4.96 15.92
CA VAL A 813 -15.82 -5.00 16.95
C VAL A 813 -16.11 -3.57 17.35
N SER A 814 -17.35 -3.13 17.15
CA SER A 814 -17.80 -1.79 17.52
C SER A 814 -18.87 -1.89 18.59
N ALA A 815 -18.81 -1.00 19.59
CA ALA A 815 -19.87 -0.78 20.56
C ALA A 815 -20.17 0.71 20.64
N SER A 816 -21.45 1.06 20.55
CA SER A 816 -21.95 2.43 20.63
C SER A 816 -22.92 2.58 21.81
N GLY A 817 -22.83 3.70 22.52
CA GLY A 817 -23.73 4.05 23.61
C GLY A 817 -24.01 5.55 23.61
N GLY A 818 -25.27 5.92 23.81
CA GLY A 818 -25.70 7.31 23.68
C GLY A 818 -27.08 7.59 24.25
N VAL A 819 -27.55 8.80 23.97
CA VAL A 819 -28.88 9.30 24.33
C VAL A 819 -29.59 9.82 23.09
N TYR A 820 -30.90 9.64 23.07
CA TYR A 820 -31.82 10.16 22.06
C TYR A 820 -32.96 10.90 22.76
N ASN A 821 -33.14 12.19 22.47
CA ASN A 821 -34.24 13.00 22.95
C ASN A 821 -35.19 13.35 21.80
N GLU A 822 -36.48 13.08 21.97
CA GLU A 822 -37.49 13.39 20.98
C GLU A 822 -38.52 14.38 21.54
N ARG A 823 -38.84 15.43 20.76
CA ARG A 823 -39.74 16.50 21.18
C ARG A 823 -41.20 16.04 21.22
N GLY A 824 -41.57 15.52 22.38
CA GLY A 824 -42.91 15.02 22.71
C GLY A 824 -42.87 13.78 23.58
N PHE A 825 -41.76 13.04 23.52
CA PHE A 825 -41.59 11.73 24.17
C PHE A 825 -40.44 11.70 25.21
N GLY A 826 -39.54 12.69 25.19
CA GLY A 826 -38.48 12.85 26.19
C GLY A 826 -37.17 12.17 25.78
N THR A 827 -36.32 11.87 26.76
CA THR A 827 -34.98 11.29 26.54
C THR A 827 -34.94 9.79 26.83
N SER A 828 -34.33 9.03 25.94
CA SER A 828 -34.14 7.58 26.00
C SER A 828 -32.67 7.21 25.74
N PRO A 829 -32.18 6.05 26.22
CA PRO A 829 -30.85 5.56 25.89
C PRO A 829 -30.84 4.81 24.56
N LEU A 830 -29.85 5.09 23.71
CA LEU A 830 -29.56 4.33 22.48
C LEU A 830 -28.27 3.52 22.64
N TRP A 831 -28.17 2.38 21.97
CA TRP A 831 -26.92 1.62 21.86
C TRP A 831 -26.88 0.77 20.59
N SER A 832 -25.68 0.44 20.12
CA SER A 832 -25.48 -0.62 19.12
C SER A 832 -24.21 -1.44 19.38
N ALA A 833 -24.18 -2.65 18.84
CA ALA A 833 -23.02 -3.54 18.88
C ALA A 833 -22.87 -4.23 17.52
N ARG A 834 -21.70 -4.11 16.91
CA ARG A 834 -21.40 -4.60 15.55
C ARG A 834 -20.16 -5.49 15.54
N LEU A 835 -20.25 -6.59 14.81
CA LEU A 835 -19.14 -7.50 14.51
C LEU A 835 -18.99 -7.62 13.00
N GLU A 836 -17.80 -7.31 12.50
CA GLU A 836 -17.47 -7.30 11.07
C GLU A 836 -16.18 -8.07 10.79
N HIS A 837 -16.13 -8.78 9.67
CA HIS A 837 -14.92 -9.31 9.07
C HIS A 837 -14.68 -8.62 7.74
N ALA A 838 -13.48 -8.08 7.55
CA ALA A 838 -13.06 -7.41 6.33
C ALA A 838 -11.86 -8.16 5.71
N TRP A 839 -12.05 -8.66 4.49
CA TRP A 839 -11.04 -9.32 3.68
C TRP A 839 -10.49 -8.38 2.61
N THR A 840 -9.18 -8.46 2.39
CA THR A 840 -8.51 -7.94 1.20
C THR A 840 -7.83 -9.11 0.48
N PHE A 841 -8.09 -9.27 -0.81
CA PHE A 841 -7.48 -10.29 -1.67
C PHE A 841 -6.54 -9.64 -2.72
N LYS A 842 -5.93 -10.44 -3.59
CA LYS A 842 -5.10 -9.93 -4.69
C LYS A 842 -5.96 -9.15 -5.71
N HIS A 843 -5.37 -8.17 -6.39
CA HIS A 843 -6.04 -7.23 -7.31
C HIS A 843 -7.07 -6.31 -6.62
N ASP A 844 -6.80 -5.92 -5.37
CA ASP A 844 -7.56 -4.91 -4.61
C ASP A 844 -9.07 -5.21 -4.45
N ILE A 845 -9.40 -6.51 -4.56
CA ILE A 845 -10.73 -7.04 -4.25
C ILE A 845 -10.92 -7.00 -2.73
N THR A 846 -11.97 -6.32 -2.27
CA THR A 846 -12.34 -6.24 -0.85
C THR A 846 -13.73 -6.79 -0.60
N LEU A 847 -13.87 -7.55 0.49
CA LEU A 847 -15.14 -8.12 0.93
C LEU A 847 -15.28 -7.90 2.44
N SER A 848 -16.22 -7.06 2.84
CA SER A 848 -16.65 -6.91 4.24
C SER A 848 -18.00 -7.59 4.45
N TYR A 849 -18.18 -8.26 5.58
CA TYR A 849 -19.50 -8.74 6.01
C TYR A 849 -19.59 -8.73 7.53
N GLY A 850 -20.81 -8.65 8.06
CA GLY A 850 -21.00 -8.61 9.50
C GLY A 850 -22.45 -8.60 9.94
N VAL A 851 -22.60 -8.44 11.25
CA VAL A 851 -23.88 -8.28 11.93
C VAL A 851 -23.81 -7.11 12.90
N GLU A 852 -24.92 -6.38 13.03
CA GLU A 852 -25.13 -5.31 13.98
C GLU A 852 -26.45 -5.55 14.73
N VAL A 853 -26.45 -5.31 16.04
CA VAL A 853 -27.65 -5.28 16.87
C VAL A 853 -27.74 -3.89 17.47
N SER A 854 -28.84 -3.20 17.26
CA SER A 854 -29.07 -1.86 17.80
C SER A 854 -30.35 -1.79 18.62
N SER A 855 -30.45 -0.79 19.49
CA SER A 855 -31.71 -0.44 20.14
C SER A 855 -31.82 1.07 20.30
N HIS A 856 -32.97 1.57 19.88
CA HIS A 856 -33.35 2.98 19.82
C HIS A 856 -34.82 3.08 20.26
N ALA A 857 -35.30 4.26 20.66
CA ALA A 857 -36.72 4.45 20.96
C ALA A 857 -37.35 5.39 19.95
N TYR A 858 -38.43 4.96 19.29
CA TYR A 858 -39.20 5.76 18.35
C TYR A 858 -40.57 6.04 18.97
N ASP A 859 -41.05 7.29 18.93
CA ASP A 859 -42.31 7.71 19.58
C ASP A 859 -42.38 7.27 21.06
N GLY A 860 -41.23 7.24 21.73
CA GLY A 860 -41.06 6.78 23.12
C GLY A 860 -41.13 5.26 23.34
N GLN A 861 -41.40 4.44 22.33
CA GLN A 861 -41.38 2.98 22.42
C GLN A 861 -40.01 2.42 22.00
N ARG A 862 -39.50 1.47 22.79
CA ARG A 862 -38.16 0.92 22.57
C ARG A 862 -38.17 -0.19 21.53
N GLU A 863 -37.49 0.06 20.42
CA GLU A 863 -37.25 -0.90 19.34
C GLU A 863 -35.87 -1.54 19.46
N ARG A 864 -35.71 -2.66 18.75
CA ARG A 864 -34.43 -3.34 18.52
C ARG A 864 -34.37 -3.77 17.06
N SER A 865 -33.25 -3.49 16.41
CA SER A 865 -32.94 -4.02 15.09
C SER A 865 -31.80 -5.03 15.14
N GLU A 866 -31.86 -6.02 14.26
CA GLU A 866 -30.78 -6.95 13.96
C GLU A 866 -30.49 -6.86 12.46
N THR A 867 -29.31 -6.36 12.11
CA THR A 867 -28.92 -6.06 10.74
C THR A 867 -27.75 -6.97 10.32
N GLY A 868 -27.91 -7.74 9.24
CA GLY A 868 -26.82 -8.41 8.55
C GLY A 868 -26.42 -7.60 7.32
N PHE A 869 -25.12 -7.40 7.09
CA PHE A 869 -24.62 -6.61 5.96
C PHE A 869 -23.44 -7.27 5.24
N LEU A 870 -23.28 -6.95 3.96
CA LEU A 870 -22.16 -7.36 3.11
C LEU A 870 -21.81 -6.22 2.14
N SER A 871 -20.54 -5.98 1.93
CA SER A 871 -20.00 -5.01 0.96
C SER A 871 -18.89 -5.67 0.15
N LEU A 872 -18.96 -5.56 -1.18
CA LEU A 872 -17.98 -6.11 -2.13
C LEU A 872 -17.52 -5.03 -3.10
N ASN A 873 -16.21 -4.87 -3.24
CA ASN A 873 -15.58 -4.15 -4.35
C ASN A 873 -14.71 -5.12 -5.16
N LEU A 874 -14.99 -5.22 -6.45
CA LEU A 874 -14.38 -6.18 -7.38
C LEU A 874 -13.93 -5.45 -8.66
N PRO A 875 -12.65 -5.09 -8.78
CA PRO A 875 -12.02 -4.83 -10.07
C PRO A 875 -11.92 -6.15 -10.86
N PHE A 876 -12.26 -6.14 -12.16
CA PHE A 876 -12.29 -7.34 -13.01
C PHE A 876 -11.71 -7.11 -14.42
#